data_AF-A0A2D0MYQ5-F1
#
_entry.id   AF-A0A2D0MYQ5-F1
#
_cell.length_a   1.000
_cell.length_b   1.000
_cell.length_c   1.000
_cell.angle_alpha   90.00
_cell.angle_beta   90.00
_cell.angle_gamma   90.00
#
_symmetry.space_group_name_H-M   'P 1'
#
loop_
_entity.id
_entity.type
_entity.pdbx_description
1 polymer ?
#
loop_
_entity_poly.entity_id
_entity_poly.type
_entity_poly.pdbx_seq_one_letter_code
_entity_poly.pdbx_strand_id
1 'polypeptide(L)'
;MLDFPTISQNAPRFKSQDYALLREQGIIELQAMAGNIWTDYNLHDPGITLLEALLYAITDLGYRLDHSIPVLLASHPDGRIALDDHFHRAKEILPNCPYTPQDYWKYFLDIPGLRNVLLERAVDLCPILYCRTEEKKGGTPSCESPFYSLSFNRDQTVADWEVTDWQKQHPNGLYCISLILEPEVEWDLPNPPPVIDLGGGRAISQIQVSGQSFQVITYLPHWQDLNLAILGDPDNQIESIELVREPEPATAGTRTVYAAEVAIQFSAGKEVVRFPVTMQVRAEVPLRTPRPVPGRIVARSAPPLRLEKAASTGRSLRAVLINVLTAVRPNGLFPVFQRSVIRASEVIRQVKGTYCAKRNLCEDIERVKLCRPQEVVVKAAIELETSADPERTVAQLLCEIDQYLSPAVRFHTLDELLAEEMPVEEIFEGPLLRHGFIKDEEAVRLKRRTAVYNSDLIRIMACTSGVLAIRELLTCSFIGLEEVVTDEANCFQLAGKGCYYFRLDPDRCLDDDNLCCFQGGVLVTLDQSLVKAHYRKIKAQLPGRIPQDDGLSLPKGKVMDLGHWPSVQSDLPRLYGIGAAGLPTTATAFQQGRARQLKGYLMFFEQMMANYLSQLSHIGSLFSMEADVFRTYFFQDLYELPKIGPLFKAQVDSGQSWEDFLADHQNDYIQALEKATENLPRFLERRNRFLDHLLARVGEDVLHYENWVRNYYRGDPEFILQELIRVKQRLMAFYPGFSSPRATALHYCKKRKDGSPDVWDTDNISGYLQRVCAKVGLYNCRRRNLCHESVFPDVFEIFDETDTDGITEWWFRLRDEDGTILMTASDRYTVYNDLINALKTVAQLGMYRDNYLIKISNAGRYYFVLRDGTDTLARRIPGFPTLEKAEATIARIMEMLWERFNGEGIHLVEHILLRPRTRNYTLLQPFLCDAEQRRKVRMIKDPYSFVMTLVLPSSYERDFSDTTSPAQPTECSPRLRDLAYRQVVETVIREEAPAHIFLRVFWLDRDTSGSDDPAFLSLNRFEKLYREWLEDLDQDSAVLQPSNDALVEFLNQLLPVPRRPA
;
A
#
# COMPACT_ATOMS: atom_id res chain seq x y z
N MET A 1 -52.45 -9.20 -14.29
CA MET A 1 -52.66 -9.27 -15.74
C MET A 1 -51.40 -9.87 -16.31
N LEU A 2 -51.51 -10.97 -17.07
CA LEU A 2 -50.38 -11.50 -17.82
C LEU A 2 -50.17 -10.53 -18.99
N ASP A 3 -49.10 -9.76 -18.97
CA ASP A 3 -48.69 -8.97 -20.13
C ASP A 3 -48.36 -9.95 -21.25
N PHE A 4 -49.25 -10.02 -22.24
CA PHE A 4 -48.95 -10.74 -23.47
C PHE A 4 -47.84 -9.97 -24.18
N PRO A 5 -46.74 -10.61 -24.58
CA PRO A 5 -45.70 -9.94 -25.34
C PRO A 5 -46.30 -9.45 -26.66
N THR A 6 -46.47 -8.13 -26.78
CA THR A 6 -46.89 -7.47 -28.02
C THR A 6 -45.66 -7.05 -28.81
N ILE A 7 -45.61 -7.40 -30.10
CA ILE A 7 -44.57 -6.92 -31.02
C ILE A 7 -44.74 -5.41 -31.14
N SER A 8 -43.67 -4.66 -30.85
CA SER A 8 -43.65 -3.20 -31.00
C SER A 8 -43.96 -2.80 -32.45
N GLN A 9 -44.83 -1.82 -32.65
CA GLN A 9 -45.07 -1.22 -33.98
C GLN A 9 -44.02 -0.17 -34.36
N ASN A 10 -43.16 0.24 -33.41
CA ASN A 10 -42.06 1.14 -33.72
C ASN A 10 -40.98 0.39 -34.49
N ALA A 11 -40.37 1.08 -35.46
CA ALA A 11 -39.22 0.56 -36.18
C ALA A 11 -38.11 0.16 -35.18
N PRO A 12 -37.39 -0.95 -35.43
CA PRO A 12 -36.27 -1.36 -34.59
C PRO A 12 -35.23 -0.24 -34.50
N ARG A 13 -34.57 -0.13 -33.34
CA ARG A 13 -33.55 0.91 -33.13
C ARG A 13 -32.37 0.75 -34.09
N PHE A 14 -31.99 -0.48 -34.38
CA PHE A 14 -30.87 -0.81 -35.25
C PHE A 14 -31.34 -1.36 -36.59
N LYS A 15 -30.72 -0.89 -37.68
CA LYS A 15 -31.02 -1.36 -39.05
C LYS A 15 -30.84 -2.86 -39.22
N SER A 16 -29.91 -3.47 -38.48
CA SER A 16 -29.68 -4.92 -38.49
C SER A 16 -30.86 -5.73 -37.96
N GLN A 17 -31.78 -5.11 -37.22
CA GLN A 17 -32.99 -5.75 -36.68
C GLN A 17 -34.21 -5.49 -37.60
N ASP A 18 -34.10 -4.61 -38.58
CA ASP A 18 -35.16 -4.31 -39.54
C ASP A 18 -35.07 -5.26 -40.74
N TYR A 19 -35.79 -6.37 -40.64
CA TYR A 19 -35.86 -7.38 -41.69
C TYR A 19 -36.30 -6.82 -43.05
N ALA A 20 -37.29 -5.92 -43.06
CA ALA A 20 -37.85 -5.38 -44.29
C ALA A 20 -36.81 -4.53 -45.03
N LEU A 21 -36.09 -3.69 -44.28
CA LEU A 21 -34.97 -2.90 -44.80
C LEU A 21 -33.84 -3.79 -45.33
N LEU A 22 -33.45 -4.82 -44.58
CA LEU A 22 -32.40 -5.76 -44.99
C LEU A 22 -32.78 -6.50 -46.28
N ARG A 23 -34.06 -6.86 -46.43
CA ARG A 23 -34.60 -7.50 -47.64
C ARG A 23 -34.58 -6.57 -48.84
N GLU A 24 -35.02 -5.34 -48.67
CA GLU A 24 -34.95 -4.32 -49.72
C GLU A 24 -33.51 -4.12 -50.19
N GLN A 25 -32.57 -3.91 -49.26
CA GLN A 25 -31.16 -3.75 -49.60
C GLN A 25 -30.59 -5.00 -50.27
N GLY A 26 -30.89 -6.20 -49.75
CA GLY A 26 -30.42 -7.46 -50.31
C GLY A 26 -30.85 -7.65 -51.77
N ILE A 27 -32.09 -7.27 -52.12
CA ILE A 27 -32.58 -7.33 -53.51
C ILE A 27 -31.87 -6.28 -54.38
N ILE A 28 -31.65 -5.06 -53.89
CA ILE A 28 -30.94 -4.00 -54.62
C ILE A 28 -29.51 -4.45 -54.95
N GLU A 29 -28.79 -5.02 -53.98
CA GLU A 29 -27.44 -5.54 -54.17
C GLU A 29 -27.42 -6.70 -55.18
N LEU A 30 -28.41 -7.58 -55.12
CA LEU A 30 -28.53 -8.72 -56.03
C LEU A 30 -28.82 -8.25 -57.47
N GLN A 31 -29.70 -7.26 -57.65
CA GLN A 31 -29.94 -6.61 -58.94
C GLN A 31 -28.67 -5.95 -59.49
N ALA A 32 -27.90 -5.27 -58.65
CA ALA A 32 -26.66 -4.63 -59.06
C ALA A 32 -25.58 -5.64 -59.48
N MET A 33 -25.43 -6.74 -58.74
CA MET A 33 -24.40 -7.75 -59.00
C MET A 33 -24.76 -8.70 -60.15
N ALA A 34 -26.03 -9.10 -60.26
CA ALA A 34 -26.44 -10.20 -61.12
C ALA A 34 -27.70 -9.92 -61.97
N GLY A 35 -28.20 -8.68 -62.04
CA GLY A 35 -29.46 -8.36 -62.71
C GLY A 35 -29.53 -8.66 -64.21
N ASN A 36 -28.38 -8.84 -64.86
CA ASN A 36 -28.31 -9.26 -66.26
C ASN A 36 -28.47 -10.79 -66.44
N ILE A 37 -28.36 -11.58 -65.37
CA ILE A 37 -28.39 -13.05 -65.39
C ILE A 37 -29.60 -13.55 -64.59
N TRP A 38 -29.78 -13.03 -63.37
CA TRP A 38 -30.87 -13.37 -62.47
C TRP A 38 -31.87 -12.22 -62.45
N THR A 39 -33.00 -12.39 -63.13
CA THR A 39 -34.01 -11.33 -63.38
C THR A 39 -35.31 -11.51 -62.60
N ASP A 40 -35.51 -12.68 -61.97
CA ASP A 40 -36.70 -12.99 -61.15
C ASP A 40 -36.38 -12.85 -59.66
N TYR A 41 -37.06 -11.92 -58.98
CA TYR A 41 -36.87 -11.62 -57.56
C TYR A 41 -38.12 -11.92 -56.71
N ASN A 42 -39.01 -12.77 -57.23
CA ASN A 42 -40.26 -13.12 -56.56
C ASN A 42 -40.06 -14.22 -55.51
N LEU A 43 -41.03 -14.33 -54.58
CA LEU A 43 -41.02 -15.29 -53.46
C LEU A 43 -40.94 -16.77 -53.85
N HIS A 44 -41.24 -17.11 -55.10
CA HIS A 44 -41.20 -18.49 -55.58
C HIS A 44 -39.79 -18.92 -56.03
N ASP A 45 -38.87 -17.95 -56.22
CA ASP A 45 -37.49 -18.23 -56.57
C ASP A 45 -36.74 -18.79 -55.35
N PRO A 46 -36.13 -19.99 -55.45
CA PRO A 46 -35.38 -20.59 -54.36
C PRO A 46 -34.24 -19.71 -53.83
N GLY A 47 -33.56 -18.98 -54.69
CA GLY A 47 -32.47 -18.11 -54.28
C GLY A 47 -32.95 -16.90 -53.47
N ILE A 48 -34.15 -16.38 -53.74
CA ILE A 48 -34.78 -15.35 -52.90
C ILE A 48 -35.16 -15.95 -51.54
N THR A 49 -35.68 -17.17 -51.49
CA THR A 49 -35.96 -17.82 -50.20
C THR A 49 -34.71 -18.06 -49.37
N LEU A 50 -33.57 -18.39 -50.01
CA LEU A 50 -32.28 -18.50 -49.32
C LEU A 50 -31.80 -17.15 -48.79
N LEU A 51 -31.91 -16.09 -49.60
CA LEU A 51 -31.59 -14.73 -49.17
C LEU A 51 -32.43 -14.34 -47.94
N GLU A 52 -33.75 -14.53 -48.00
CA GLU A 52 -34.66 -14.23 -46.89
C GLU A 52 -34.30 -14.96 -45.59
N ALA A 53 -33.90 -16.23 -45.67
CA ALA A 53 -33.47 -17.01 -44.51
C ALA A 53 -32.14 -16.50 -43.93
N LEU A 54 -31.18 -16.13 -44.77
CA LEU A 54 -29.92 -15.52 -44.34
C LEU A 54 -30.13 -14.13 -43.71
N LEU A 55 -31.06 -13.34 -44.25
CA LEU A 55 -31.42 -12.05 -43.68
C LEU A 55 -32.08 -12.20 -42.31
N TYR A 56 -32.91 -13.22 -42.12
CA TYR A 56 -33.48 -13.53 -40.81
C TYR A 56 -32.38 -13.90 -39.79
N ALA A 57 -31.40 -14.70 -40.19
CA ALA A 57 -30.22 -14.98 -39.37
C ALA A 57 -29.43 -13.72 -38.98
N ILE A 58 -29.28 -12.75 -39.90
CA ILE A 58 -28.66 -11.45 -39.60
C ILE A 58 -29.51 -10.66 -38.58
N THR A 59 -30.84 -10.72 -38.67
CA THR A 59 -31.72 -10.08 -37.68
C THR A 59 -31.59 -10.68 -36.28
N ASP A 60 -31.41 -12.00 -36.16
CA ASP A 60 -31.14 -12.65 -34.87
C ASP A 60 -29.79 -12.19 -34.29
N LEU A 61 -28.73 -12.14 -35.11
CA LEU A 61 -27.44 -11.60 -34.68
C LEU A 61 -27.56 -10.14 -34.23
N GLY A 62 -28.30 -9.31 -34.98
CA GLY A 62 -28.57 -7.92 -34.62
C GLY A 62 -29.37 -7.75 -33.33
N TYR A 63 -30.29 -8.69 -33.03
CA TYR A 63 -31.02 -8.74 -31.77
C TYR A 63 -30.09 -9.09 -30.60
N ARG A 64 -29.24 -10.12 -30.75
CA ARG A 64 -28.31 -10.54 -29.69
C ARG A 64 -27.28 -9.46 -29.35
N LEU A 65 -26.83 -8.70 -30.34
CA LEU A 65 -25.87 -7.60 -30.15
C LEU A 65 -26.45 -6.39 -29.38
N ASP A 66 -27.77 -6.26 -29.28
CA ASP A 66 -28.46 -5.16 -28.58
C ASP A 66 -28.71 -5.45 -27.08
N HIS A 67 -28.28 -6.61 -26.60
CA HIS A 67 -28.31 -6.87 -25.16
C HIS A 67 -27.36 -5.94 -24.39
N SER A 68 -27.70 -5.65 -23.13
CA SER A 68 -26.88 -4.78 -22.29
C SER A 68 -25.50 -5.41 -22.04
N ILE A 69 -24.48 -4.56 -21.84
CA ILE A 69 -23.10 -5.02 -21.58
C ILE A 69 -23.01 -6.04 -20.42
N PRO A 70 -23.70 -5.86 -19.28
CA PRO A 70 -23.69 -6.88 -18.22
C PRO A 70 -24.20 -8.25 -18.70
N VAL A 71 -25.20 -8.28 -19.58
CA VAL A 71 -25.74 -9.52 -20.15
C VAL A 71 -24.78 -10.14 -21.16
N LEU A 72 -24.15 -9.34 -22.03
CA LEU A 72 -23.15 -9.82 -23.00
C LEU A 72 -21.88 -10.37 -22.33
N LEU A 73 -21.56 -9.88 -21.14
CA LEU A 73 -20.39 -10.33 -20.37
C LEU A 73 -20.74 -11.37 -19.30
N ALA A 74 -22.01 -11.75 -19.12
CA ALA A 74 -22.41 -12.68 -18.07
C ALA A 74 -21.84 -14.09 -18.35
N SER A 75 -21.02 -14.61 -17.44
CA SER A 75 -20.39 -15.93 -17.56
C SER A 75 -20.83 -16.93 -16.49
N HIS A 76 -21.40 -16.46 -15.38
CA HIS A 76 -21.78 -17.31 -14.25
C HIS A 76 -23.29 -17.28 -13.98
N PRO A 77 -23.96 -18.40 -13.67
CA PRO A 77 -25.39 -18.44 -13.35
C PRO A 77 -25.85 -17.46 -12.26
N ASP A 78 -24.96 -17.07 -11.35
CA ASP A 78 -25.21 -16.10 -10.27
C ASP A 78 -25.18 -14.62 -10.74
N GLY A 79 -25.01 -14.41 -12.05
CA GLY A 79 -25.00 -13.11 -12.71
C GLY A 79 -23.69 -12.34 -12.64
N ARG A 80 -22.60 -13.02 -12.24
CA ARG A 80 -21.23 -12.49 -12.35
C ARG A 80 -20.82 -12.38 -13.81
N ILE A 81 -20.07 -11.33 -14.12
CA ILE A 81 -19.54 -11.11 -15.47
C ILE A 81 -18.14 -11.73 -15.60
N ALA A 82 -17.77 -12.12 -16.82
CA ALA A 82 -16.49 -12.74 -17.19
C ALA A 82 -15.25 -11.90 -16.86
N LEU A 83 -15.46 -10.65 -16.43
CA LEU A 83 -14.43 -9.67 -16.14
C LEU A 83 -14.47 -9.20 -14.68
N ASP A 84 -15.29 -9.82 -13.82
CA ASP A 84 -15.45 -9.44 -12.40
C ASP A 84 -14.10 -9.46 -11.64
N ASP A 85 -13.22 -10.38 -12.01
CA ASP A 85 -11.88 -10.52 -11.44
C ASP A 85 -10.78 -9.88 -12.31
N HIS A 86 -11.14 -9.34 -13.49
CA HIS A 86 -10.17 -8.82 -14.46
C HIS A 86 -10.03 -7.30 -14.41
N PHE A 87 -11.07 -6.57 -14.00
CA PHE A 87 -10.99 -5.12 -13.83
C PHE A 87 -10.80 -4.75 -12.37
N HIS A 88 -9.82 -3.87 -12.15
CA HIS A 88 -9.60 -3.27 -10.84
C HIS A 88 -10.78 -2.36 -10.45
N ARG A 89 -11.24 -2.50 -9.21
CA ARG A 89 -12.37 -1.75 -8.65
C ARG A 89 -11.96 -0.33 -8.27
N ALA A 90 -12.95 0.56 -8.14
CA ALA A 90 -12.71 1.95 -7.69
C ALA A 90 -11.84 2.03 -6.43
N LYS A 91 -12.12 1.20 -5.42
CA LYS A 91 -11.35 1.14 -4.16
C LYS A 91 -9.91 0.64 -4.31
N GLU A 92 -9.55 0.04 -5.44
CA GLU A 92 -8.23 -0.55 -5.71
C GLU A 92 -7.33 0.41 -6.50
N ILE A 93 -7.89 1.23 -7.40
CA ILE A 93 -7.13 2.09 -8.31
C ILE A 93 -7.27 3.59 -8.08
N LEU A 94 -8.35 4.05 -7.43
CA LEU A 94 -8.53 5.48 -7.15
C LEU A 94 -7.74 5.95 -5.92
N PRO A 95 -7.71 5.21 -4.80
CA PRO A 95 -6.94 5.66 -3.63
C PRO A 95 -5.45 5.76 -3.90
N ASN A 96 -4.86 6.85 -3.44
CA ASN A 96 -3.42 7.08 -3.50
C ASN A 96 -2.78 6.80 -2.14
N CYS A 97 -1.53 6.35 -2.10
CA CYS A 97 -0.80 6.31 -0.84
C CYS A 97 -0.57 7.73 -0.31
N PRO A 98 -0.51 7.92 1.03
CA PRO A 98 -0.40 9.25 1.60
C PRO A 98 0.87 9.94 1.13
N TYR A 99 0.73 11.13 0.53
CA TYR A 99 1.85 11.89 -0.02
C TYR A 99 1.96 13.27 0.63
N THR A 100 0.83 13.95 0.81
CA THR A 100 0.79 15.29 1.41
C THR A 100 0.66 15.22 2.94
N PRO A 101 0.96 16.33 3.65
CA PRO A 101 0.70 16.39 5.10
C PRO A 101 -0.76 16.16 5.47
N GLN A 102 -1.71 16.52 4.60
CA GLN A 102 -3.14 16.28 4.80
C GLN A 102 -3.50 14.81 4.65
N ASP A 103 -2.89 14.10 3.71
CA ASP A 103 -3.09 12.65 3.56
C ASP A 103 -2.56 11.90 4.77
N TYR A 104 -1.34 12.21 5.21
CA TYR A 104 -0.79 11.62 6.44
C TYR A 104 -1.65 11.95 7.65
N TRP A 105 -2.22 13.16 7.71
CA TRP A 105 -3.15 13.54 8.76
C TRP A 105 -4.40 12.64 8.77
N LYS A 106 -5.07 12.44 7.63
CA LYS A 106 -6.21 11.49 7.51
C LYS A 106 -5.78 10.07 7.89
N TYR A 107 -4.66 9.62 7.35
CA TYR A 107 -4.17 8.25 7.52
C TYR A 107 -3.80 7.92 8.97
N PHE A 108 -3.21 8.87 9.71
CA PHE A 108 -2.94 8.67 11.14
C PHE A 108 -4.20 8.77 11.99
N LEU A 109 -5.17 9.63 11.66
CA LEU A 109 -6.42 9.73 12.42
C LEU A 109 -7.24 8.44 12.44
N ASP A 110 -7.04 7.58 11.43
CA ASP A 110 -7.61 6.24 11.38
C ASP A 110 -7.12 5.32 12.51
N ILE A 111 -5.97 5.63 13.14
CA ILE A 111 -5.41 4.87 14.27
C ILE A 111 -6.25 5.11 15.53
N PRO A 112 -6.82 4.07 16.17
CA PRO A 112 -7.58 4.21 17.41
C PRO A 112 -6.74 4.82 18.54
N GLY A 113 -7.35 5.70 19.33
CA GLY A 113 -6.66 6.39 20.43
C GLY A 113 -5.94 7.68 20.04
N LEU A 114 -5.92 8.06 18.76
CA LEU A 114 -5.53 9.40 18.32
C LEU A 114 -6.73 10.32 18.20
N ARG A 115 -6.64 11.48 18.86
CA ARG A 115 -7.61 12.58 18.74
C ARG A 115 -7.20 13.53 17.61
N ASN A 116 -5.90 13.81 17.49
CA ASN A 116 -5.35 14.64 16.43
C ASN A 116 -3.84 14.39 16.23
N VAL A 117 -3.30 14.82 15.09
CA VAL A 117 -1.88 14.70 14.75
C VAL A 117 -1.42 15.97 14.05
N LEU A 118 -0.15 16.33 14.25
CA LEU A 118 0.51 17.39 13.50
C LEU A 118 1.79 16.84 12.87
N LEU A 119 1.91 17.00 11.56
CA LEU A 119 3.13 16.72 10.81
C LEU A 119 3.80 18.05 10.46
N GLU A 120 4.98 18.30 11.00
CA GLU A 120 5.73 19.54 10.80
C GLU A 120 7.14 19.20 10.30
N ARG A 121 7.72 20.05 9.45
CA ARG A 121 9.11 19.90 9.01
C ARG A 121 10.06 20.00 10.21
N ALA A 122 11.06 19.13 10.28
CA ALA A 122 12.13 19.20 11.26
C ALA A 122 13.01 20.44 11.01
N VAL A 123 13.14 21.31 12.01
CA VAL A 123 13.89 22.57 11.91
C VAL A 123 15.27 22.47 12.58
N ASP A 124 15.39 21.62 13.60
CA ASP A 124 16.61 21.41 14.38
C ASP A 124 17.02 19.93 14.34
N LEU A 125 18.06 19.65 13.57
CA LEU A 125 18.66 18.32 13.45
C LEU A 125 19.67 18.09 14.57
N CYS A 126 19.73 16.85 15.06
CA CYS A 126 20.76 16.40 15.98
C CYS A 126 21.42 15.14 15.41
N PRO A 127 22.71 15.18 15.04
CA PRO A 127 23.67 16.29 15.15
C PRO A 127 23.51 17.38 14.07
N ILE A 128 23.99 18.60 14.38
CA ILE A 128 24.06 19.70 13.41
C ILE A 128 25.22 19.45 12.43
N LEU A 129 24.96 19.62 11.13
CA LEU A 129 25.96 19.51 10.06
C LEU A 129 26.44 20.88 9.58
N TYR A 130 27.71 20.96 9.22
CA TYR A 130 28.32 22.13 8.62
C TYR A 130 28.99 21.76 7.30
N CYS A 131 28.83 22.61 6.28
CA CYS A 131 29.50 22.51 5.00
C CYS A 131 30.46 23.70 4.85
N ARG A 132 31.66 23.45 4.34
CA ARG A 132 32.66 24.49 4.02
C ARG A 132 33.08 24.42 2.56
N THR A 133 33.63 25.54 2.10
CA THR A 133 34.33 25.66 0.82
C THR A 133 35.84 25.69 1.07
N GLU A 134 36.63 24.89 0.37
CA GLU A 134 38.09 24.86 0.48
C GLU A 134 38.74 25.51 -0.75
N GLU A 135 39.60 26.52 -0.52
CA GLU A 135 40.44 27.17 -1.54
C GLU A 135 41.94 26.97 -1.24
N LYS A 136 42.72 26.61 -2.28
CA LYS A 136 44.13 26.23 -2.13
C LYS A 136 44.99 27.48 -1.93
N LYS A 137 45.84 27.50 -0.88
CA LYS A 137 46.77 28.63 -0.63
C LYS A 137 47.69 28.86 -1.84
N GLY A 138 47.64 30.06 -2.42
CA GLY A 138 48.57 30.52 -3.46
C GLY A 138 48.34 29.98 -4.88
N GLY A 139 47.20 29.33 -5.16
CA GLY A 139 46.83 28.93 -6.52
C GLY A 139 46.23 30.09 -7.32
N THR A 140 46.59 30.23 -8.61
CA THR A 140 45.83 31.07 -9.53
C THR A 140 44.39 30.55 -9.61
N PRO A 141 43.35 31.40 -9.65
CA PRO A 141 41.99 30.95 -9.82
C PRO A 141 41.83 30.41 -11.25
N SER A 142 42.12 29.13 -11.45
CA SER A 142 41.63 28.41 -12.62
C SER A 142 40.12 28.23 -12.46
N CYS A 143 39.39 28.13 -13.57
CA CYS A 143 37.94 27.90 -13.60
C CYS A 143 37.52 26.51 -13.05
N GLU A 144 38.33 25.89 -12.20
CA GLU A 144 38.10 24.56 -11.64
C GLU A 144 37.47 24.72 -10.25
N SER A 145 36.27 24.17 -10.12
CA SER A 145 35.29 24.41 -9.06
C SER A 145 35.83 24.32 -7.63
N PRO A 146 35.32 25.13 -6.68
CA PRO A 146 35.69 25.06 -5.29
C PRO A 146 35.34 23.70 -4.66
N PHE A 147 36.23 23.19 -3.79
CA PHE A 147 36.05 21.92 -3.08
C PHE A 147 35.12 22.12 -1.87
N TYR A 148 34.28 21.12 -1.55
CA TYR A 148 33.39 21.17 -0.39
C TYR A 148 33.58 19.95 0.50
N SER A 149 33.50 20.14 1.82
CA SER A 149 33.54 19.04 2.80
C SER A 149 32.52 19.25 3.90
N LEU A 150 31.92 18.17 4.41
CA LEU A 150 31.02 18.19 5.56
C LEU A 150 31.75 17.85 6.87
N SER A 151 31.36 18.51 7.97
CA SER A 151 31.86 18.21 9.31
C SER A 151 30.81 18.49 10.39
N PHE A 152 30.97 17.85 11.56
CA PHE A 152 30.22 18.15 12.77
C PHE A 152 30.77 19.36 13.55
N ASN A 153 32.03 19.75 13.30
CA ASN A 153 32.73 20.79 14.05
C ASN A 153 33.11 21.98 13.15
N ARG A 154 32.97 23.21 13.68
CA ARG A 154 33.36 24.44 12.97
C ARG A 154 34.88 24.68 12.95
N ASP A 155 35.66 23.99 13.79
CA ASP A 155 37.05 24.39 14.08
C ASP A 155 38.13 23.46 13.51
N GLN A 156 37.78 22.51 12.62
CA GLN A 156 38.77 21.63 12.00
C GLN A 156 39.50 22.35 10.85
N THR A 157 40.73 22.81 11.09
CA THR A 157 41.64 23.35 10.05
C THR A 157 42.41 22.23 9.35
N VAL A 158 42.41 22.21 8.02
CA VAL A 158 43.32 21.37 7.20
C VAL A 158 44.58 22.19 6.91
N ALA A 159 45.77 21.62 7.09
CA ALA A 159 47.04 22.35 7.16
C ALA A 159 47.42 23.16 5.89
N ASP A 160 46.89 22.79 4.71
CA ASP A 160 47.36 23.30 3.41
C ASP A 160 46.45 24.34 2.72
N TRP A 161 45.33 24.75 3.34
CA TRP A 161 44.25 25.52 2.68
C TRP A 161 43.88 26.81 3.44
N GLU A 162 43.36 27.83 2.74
CA GLU A 162 42.76 29.03 3.36
C GLU A 162 41.27 28.75 3.61
N VAL A 163 40.80 29.04 4.84
CA VAL A 163 39.47 28.65 5.31
C VAL A 163 38.49 29.81 5.15
N THR A 164 37.31 29.55 4.54
CA THR A 164 36.18 30.49 4.49
C THR A 164 34.99 30.00 5.35
N ASP A 165 34.05 30.90 5.67
CA ASP A 165 32.98 30.71 6.68
C ASP A 165 32.16 29.41 6.52
N TRP A 166 31.99 28.66 7.63
CA TRP A 166 31.15 27.46 7.69
C TRP A 166 29.64 27.77 7.59
N GLN A 167 28.94 27.04 6.73
CA GLN A 167 27.48 27.14 6.57
C GLN A 167 26.76 25.96 7.24
N LYS A 168 25.85 26.25 8.18
CA LYS A 168 24.98 25.23 8.80
C LYS A 168 24.09 24.59 7.72
N GLN A 169 24.11 23.27 7.65
CA GLN A 169 23.27 22.49 6.75
C GLN A 169 22.04 21.98 7.48
N HIS A 170 20.92 22.00 6.77
CA HIS A 170 19.63 21.49 7.23
C HIS A 170 19.04 20.54 6.18
N PRO A 171 19.40 19.25 6.21
CA PRO A 171 18.70 18.22 5.46
C PRO A 171 17.18 18.44 5.44
N ASN A 172 16.63 18.56 4.24
CA ASN A 172 15.22 18.59 3.93
C ASN A 172 14.69 17.15 3.87
N GLY A 173 13.36 16.99 3.85
CA GLY A 173 12.72 15.67 3.85
C GLY A 173 12.64 15.03 5.23
N LEU A 174 12.94 15.76 6.31
CA LEU A 174 12.79 15.26 7.68
C LEU A 174 11.58 15.92 8.37
N TYR A 175 10.80 15.10 9.06
CA TYR A 175 9.56 15.52 9.70
C TYR A 175 9.52 15.18 11.20
N CYS A 176 8.82 16.01 11.95
CA CYS A 176 8.46 15.77 13.34
C CYS A 176 6.94 15.52 13.41
N ILE A 177 6.55 14.41 14.03
CA ILE A 177 5.14 14.10 14.28
C ILE A 177 4.82 14.47 15.72
N SER A 178 3.76 15.25 15.93
CA SER A 178 3.25 15.55 17.27
C SER A 178 1.83 15.00 17.41
N LEU A 179 1.59 14.12 18.37
CA LEU A 179 0.30 13.46 18.54
C LEU A 179 -0.47 14.06 19.72
N ILE A 180 -1.78 14.13 19.56
CA ILE A 180 -2.75 14.44 20.61
C ILE A 180 -3.57 13.16 20.79
N LEU A 181 -3.45 12.55 21.97
CA LEU A 181 -4.14 11.29 22.28
C LEU A 181 -5.59 11.55 22.71
N GLU A 182 -6.45 10.57 22.48
CA GLU A 182 -7.74 10.50 23.17
C GLU A 182 -7.48 10.22 24.67
N PRO A 183 -8.19 10.91 25.60
CA PRO A 183 -8.09 10.58 27.01
C PRO A 183 -8.56 9.15 27.26
N GLU A 184 -7.89 8.43 28.16
CA GLU A 184 -8.37 7.12 28.59
C GLU A 184 -9.66 7.31 29.39
N VAL A 185 -10.71 6.61 28.98
CA VAL A 185 -11.97 6.61 29.71
C VAL A 185 -12.38 5.17 29.95
N GLU A 186 -12.16 4.69 31.18
CA GLU A 186 -12.75 3.43 31.64
C GLU A 186 -14.21 3.73 32.03
N TRP A 187 -15.14 3.25 31.20
CA TRP A 187 -16.57 3.58 31.27
C TRP A 187 -17.42 2.63 32.12
N ASP A 188 -16.88 1.53 32.65
CA ASP A 188 -17.69 0.42 33.22
C ASP A 188 -17.31 -0.03 34.65
N LEU A 189 -16.77 0.85 35.50
CA LEU A 189 -16.54 0.52 36.91
C LEU A 189 -17.49 1.26 37.86
N PRO A 190 -18.15 0.56 38.82
CA PRO A 190 -19.09 1.16 39.78
C PRO A 190 -18.45 2.17 40.75
N ASN A 191 -17.11 2.22 40.79
CA ASN A 191 -16.30 3.31 41.33
C ASN A 191 -15.24 3.65 40.26
N PRO A 192 -15.38 4.74 39.50
CA PRO A 192 -14.43 5.04 38.43
C PRO A 192 -13.04 5.27 39.04
N PRO A 193 -11.98 4.65 38.50
CA PRO A 193 -10.61 4.97 38.88
C PRO A 193 -10.31 6.46 38.63
N PRO A 194 -9.24 7.01 39.24
CA PRO A 194 -8.81 8.37 38.92
C PRO A 194 -8.70 8.56 37.41
N VAL A 195 -9.33 9.59 36.86
CA VAL A 195 -9.14 10.00 35.47
C VAL A 195 -7.67 10.38 35.32
N ILE A 196 -6.93 9.80 34.37
CA ILE A 196 -5.52 10.14 34.12
C ILE A 196 -5.38 10.51 32.65
N ASP A 197 -4.84 11.71 32.38
CA ASP A 197 -4.48 12.13 31.03
C ASP A 197 -2.96 12.07 30.85
N LEU A 198 -2.52 11.48 29.74
CA LEU A 198 -1.12 11.18 29.45
C LEU A 198 -0.25 12.41 29.20
N GLY A 199 -0.85 13.59 29.04
CA GLY A 199 -0.14 14.85 28.84
C GLY A 199 0.38 15.54 30.12
N GLY A 200 0.40 14.84 31.27
CA GLY A 200 0.81 15.39 32.57
C GLY A 200 -0.22 15.04 33.64
N GLY A 201 -0.36 13.74 33.89
CA GLY A 201 -1.53 13.11 34.51
C GLY A 201 -2.04 13.77 35.78
N ARG A 202 -3.15 14.47 35.66
CA ARG A 202 -3.96 14.89 36.81
C ARG A 202 -4.93 13.78 37.17
N ALA A 203 -4.87 13.30 38.40
CA ALA A 203 -5.74 12.29 38.99
C ALA A 203 -6.49 12.82 40.20
N ILE A 204 -7.76 12.46 40.36
CA ILE A 204 -8.57 12.86 41.51
C ILE A 204 -8.88 11.61 42.34
N SER A 205 -8.50 11.64 43.62
CA SER A 205 -8.78 10.59 44.60
C SER A 205 -9.58 11.16 45.76
N GLN A 206 -10.59 10.45 46.24
CA GLN A 206 -11.28 10.80 47.50
C GLN A 206 -10.69 10.02 48.67
N ILE A 207 -10.43 10.70 49.77
CA ILE A 207 -9.93 10.11 51.01
C ILE A 207 -10.76 10.55 52.22
N GLN A 208 -10.87 9.69 53.22
CA GLN A 208 -11.52 9.98 54.50
C GLN A 208 -10.45 10.14 55.58
N VAL A 209 -10.43 11.28 56.26
CA VAL A 209 -9.56 11.52 57.42
C VAL A 209 -10.41 12.02 58.58
N SER A 210 -10.46 11.25 59.67
CA SER A 210 -11.22 11.59 60.88
C SER A 210 -12.71 11.94 60.64
N GLY A 211 -13.35 11.27 59.67
CA GLY A 211 -14.77 11.47 59.33
C GLY A 211 -15.06 12.65 58.40
N GLN A 212 -14.03 13.34 57.89
CA GLN A 212 -14.14 14.34 56.83
C GLN A 212 -13.61 13.80 55.51
N SER A 213 -14.35 14.03 54.42
CA SER A 213 -13.93 13.74 53.06
C SER A 213 -12.96 14.80 52.55
N PHE A 214 -11.88 14.37 51.92
CA PHE A 214 -10.96 15.24 51.20
C PHE A 214 -10.81 14.73 49.77
N GLN A 215 -10.75 15.65 48.81
CA GLN A 215 -10.28 15.38 47.46
C GLN A 215 -8.79 15.65 47.37
N VAL A 216 -8.05 14.67 46.88
CA VAL A 216 -6.63 14.76 46.60
C VAL A 216 -6.45 14.73 45.09
N ILE A 217 -5.93 15.83 44.56
CA ILE A 217 -5.64 15.98 43.14
C ILE A 217 -4.13 15.76 42.96
N THR A 218 -3.74 14.64 42.38
CA THR A 218 -2.33 14.28 42.14
C THR A 218 -1.94 14.62 40.71
N TYR A 219 -0.82 15.28 40.51
CA TYR A 219 -0.23 15.57 39.21
C TYR A 219 1.03 14.75 39.05
N LEU A 220 0.99 13.89 38.04
CA LEU A 220 2.07 13.04 37.59
C LEU A 220 2.88 13.78 36.52
N PRO A 221 4.19 13.49 36.43
CA PRO A 221 5.05 14.08 35.42
C PRO A 221 4.59 13.66 34.02
N HIS A 222 4.98 14.45 33.03
CA HIS A 222 4.76 14.07 31.65
C HIS A 222 5.59 12.82 31.33
N TRP A 223 5.04 11.89 30.55
CA TRP A 223 5.73 10.63 30.26
C TRP A 223 7.09 10.83 29.54
N GLN A 224 7.26 11.90 28.75
CA GLN A 224 8.56 12.20 28.09
C GLN A 224 9.67 12.51 29.08
N ASP A 225 9.29 12.93 30.29
CA ASP A 225 10.21 13.18 31.38
C ASP A 225 10.51 11.87 32.16
N LEU A 226 9.99 10.73 31.68
CA LEU A 226 10.12 9.39 32.25
C LEU A 226 10.84 8.43 31.30
N ASN A 227 11.42 7.38 31.88
CA ASN A 227 12.04 6.31 31.10
C ASN A 227 10.97 5.38 30.50
N LEU A 228 10.58 5.67 29.26
CA LEU A 228 9.59 4.87 28.52
C LEU A 228 10.02 3.43 28.27
N ALA A 229 11.31 3.15 28.16
CA ALA A 229 11.78 1.78 27.92
C ALA A 229 11.36 0.84 29.04
N ILE A 230 11.19 1.38 30.26
CA ILE A 230 10.77 0.63 31.43
C ILE A 230 9.25 0.72 31.61
N LEU A 231 8.70 1.95 31.63
CA LEU A 231 7.28 2.19 31.95
C LEU A 231 6.30 1.82 30.84
N GLY A 232 6.75 1.86 29.58
CA GLY A 232 5.95 1.53 28.41
C GLY A 232 6.00 0.06 28.00
N ASP A 233 6.76 -0.75 28.74
CA ASP A 233 6.86 -2.20 28.51
C ASP A 233 5.70 -2.92 29.22
N PRO A 234 4.83 -3.64 28.48
CA PRO A 234 3.72 -4.39 29.08
C PRO A 234 4.16 -5.52 30.01
N ASP A 235 5.38 -6.04 29.87
CA ASP A 235 5.90 -7.14 30.71
C ASP A 235 6.45 -6.66 32.06
N ASN A 236 6.72 -5.36 32.20
CA ASN A 236 7.22 -4.76 33.44
C ASN A 236 6.06 -4.41 34.38
N GLN A 237 5.72 -5.27 35.33
CA GLN A 237 4.68 -4.95 36.33
C GLN A 237 5.28 -4.16 37.51
N ILE A 238 4.51 -3.21 38.07
CA ILE A 238 4.90 -2.50 39.30
C ILE A 238 4.89 -3.48 40.47
N GLU A 239 6.06 -3.72 41.06
CA GLU A 239 6.24 -4.61 42.21
C GLU A 239 6.10 -3.84 43.53
N SER A 240 6.77 -2.69 43.63
CA SER A 240 6.72 -1.82 44.79
C SER A 240 6.86 -0.35 44.42
N ILE A 241 6.34 0.52 45.29
CA ILE A 241 6.47 1.97 45.18
C ILE A 241 7.05 2.48 46.50
N GLU A 242 8.19 3.15 46.41
CA GLU A 242 8.91 3.72 47.55
C GLU A 242 8.91 5.25 47.48
N LEU A 243 8.88 5.89 48.64
CA LEU A 243 9.00 7.34 48.75
C LEU A 243 10.47 7.70 48.93
N VAL A 244 11.07 8.31 47.91
CA VAL A 244 12.45 8.82 47.95
C VAL A 244 12.50 10.10 48.76
N ARG A 245 11.47 10.94 48.63
CA ARG A 245 11.32 12.19 49.40
C ARG A 245 9.90 12.34 49.91
N GLU A 246 9.78 12.40 51.24
CA GLU A 246 8.53 12.64 51.98
C GLU A 246 7.73 13.85 51.45
N PRO A 247 6.39 13.77 51.40
CA PRO A 247 5.54 14.87 50.96
C PRO A 247 5.66 16.07 51.90
N GLU A 248 6.32 17.12 51.44
CA GLU A 248 6.49 18.38 52.17
C GLU A 248 5.48 19.43 51.70
N PRO A 249 4.86 20.20 52.62
CA PRO A 249 3.96 21.27 52.25
C PRO A 249 4.73 22.41 51.58
N ALA A 250 4.36 22.72 50.34
CA ALA A 250 4.78 23.90 49.61
C ALA A 250 3.62 24.92 49.58
N THR A 251 3.91 26.17 49.94
CA THR A 251 2.94 27.27 49.84
C THR A 251 2.92 27.84 48.43
N ALA A 252 1.80 27.63 47.73
CA ALA A 252 1.46 28.33 46.49
C ALA A 252 0.09 29.03 46.67
N GLY A 253 0.11 30.29 47.11
CA GLY A 253 -1.10 31.08 47.34
C GLY A 253 -1.97 30.57 48.51
N THR A 254 -3.30 30.52 48.33
CA THR A 254 -4.29 30.10 49.34
C THR A 254 -4.50 28.58 49.43
N ARG A 255 -3.77 27.79 48.64
CA ARG A 255 -3.92 26.33 48.51
C ARG A 255 -2.69 25.60 49.06
N THR A 256 -2.90 24.49 49.78
CA THR A 256 -1.81 23.64 50.27
C THR A 256 -1.45 22.62 49.20
N VAL A 257 -0.22 22.70 48.69
CA VAL A 257 0.36 21.74 47.73
C VAL A 257 1.41 20.91 48.46
N TYR A 258 1.47 19.62 48.18
CA TYR A 258 2.50 18.72 48.67
C TYR A 258 3.36 18.26 47.50
N ALA A 259 4.67 18.34 47.64
CA ALA A 259 5.61 17.79 46.67
C ALA A 259 6.32 16.58 47.27
N ALA A 260 6.38 15.50 46.51
CA ALA A 260 7.05 14.25 46.88
C ALA A 260 7.89 13.75 45.70
N GLU A 261 8.84 12.86 46.00
CA GLU A 261 9.56 12.10 44.97
C GLU A 261 9.33 10.62 45.21
N VAL A 262 8.93 9.91 44.16
CA VAL A 262 8.52 8.51 44.22
C VAL A 262 9.46 7.68 43.34
N ALA A 263 9.87 6.52 43.86
CA ALA A 263 10.63 5.49 43.17
C ALA A 263 9.71 4.30 42.90
N ILE A 264 9.69 3.83 41.66
CA ILE A 264 8.94 2.64 41.27
C ILE A 264 9.92 1.54 40.90
N GLN A 265 9.69 0.35 41.47
CA GLN A 265 10.45 -0.85 41.18
C GLN A 265 9.58 -1.85 40.40
N PHE A 266 10.17 -2.44 39.36
CA PHE A 266 9.48 -3.31 38.39
C PHE A 266 9.98 -4.76 38.47
N SER A 267 9.10 -5.70 38.14
CA SER A 267 9.33 -7.14 38.27
C SER A 267 10.47 -7.71 37.42
N ALA A 268 10.85 -7.08 36.29
CA ALA A 268 11.83 -7.63 35.35
C ALA A 268 13.16 -6.84 35.25
N GLY A 269 13.37 -5.79 36.05
CA GLY A 269 14.54 -4.91 35.94
C GLY A 269 15.19 -4.55 37.29
N LYS A 270 16.53 -4.39 37.29
CA LYS A 270 17.28 -3.80 38.42
C LYS A 270 17.20 -2.25 38.45
N GLU A 271 16.56 -1.63 37.46
CA GLU A 271 16.47 -0.17 37.35
C GLU A 271 15.23 0.37 38.06
N VAL A 272 15.44 1.39 38.90
CA VAL A 272 14.40 2.10 39.66
C VAL A 272 14.07 3.39 38.93
N VAL A 273 12.80 3.57 38.55
CA VAL A 273 12.34 4.81 37.90
C VAL A 273 11.93 5.81 38.98
N ARG A 274 12.58 6.98 39.00
CA ARG A 274 12.32 8.04 39.98
C ARG A 274 11.73 9.26 39.31
N PHE A 275 10.70 9.85 39.93
CA PHE A 275 10.12 11.08 39.42
C PHE A 275 9.36 11.89 40.48
N PRO A 276 9.26 13.21 40.29
CA PRO A 276 8.52 14.09 41.18
C PRO A 276 7.01 13.91 41.01
N VAL A 277 6.27 13.98 42.12
CA VAL A 277 4.80 13.98 42.14
C VAL A 277 4.34 15.16 42.98
N THR A 278 3.33 15.88 42.50
CA THR A 278 2.74 17.00 43.26
C THR A 278 1.27 16.70 43.55
N MET A 279 0.79 17.11 44.73
CA MET A 279 -0.56 16.82 45.19
C MET A 279 -1.20 18.09 45.75
N GLN A 280 -2.44 18.35 45.36
CA GLN A 280 -3.27 19.39 45.95
C GLN A 280 -4.37 18.74 46.79
N VAL A 281 -4.53 19.17 48.04
CA VAL A 281 -5.57 18.64 48.93
C VAL A 281 -6.68 19.68 49.12
N ARG A 282 -7.92 19.27 48.87
CA ARG A 282 -9.13 20.07 49.08
C ARG A 282 -10.04 19.36 50.08
N ALA A 283 -10.53 20.08 51.09
CA ALA A 283 -11.58 19.55 51.97
C ALA A 283 -12.93 19.64 51.27
N GLU A 284 -13.72 18.56 51.26
CA GLU A 284 -15.12 18.67 50.86
C GLU A 284 -15.87 19.34 52.01
N VAL A 285 -16.22 20.61 51.83
CA VAL A 285 -17.09 21.31 52.78
C VAL A 285 -18.52 20.79 52.53
N PRO A 286 -19.25 20.30 53.54
CA PRO A 286 -20.64 19.91 53.34
C PRO A 286 -21.45 21.11 52.85
N LEU A 287 -22.22 20.89 51.78
CA LEU A 287 -23.12 21.85 51.12
C LEU A 287 -23.71 22.84 52.13
N ARG A 288 -23.20 24.09 52.13
CA ARG A 288 -23.88 25.22 52.75
C ARG A 288 -24.62 25.96 51.65
N THR A 289 -25.93 26.08 51.82
CA THR A 289 -26.81 26.91 50.99
C THR A 289 -26.17 28.28 50.71
N PRO A 290 -26.01 28.70 49.45
CA PRO A 290 -25.53 30.04 49.14
C PRO A 290 -26.56 31.08 49.62
N ARG A 291 -26.12 32.14 50.31
CA ARG A 291 -26.94 33.33 50.53
C ARG A 291 -26.66 34.35 49.43
N PRO A 292 -27.69 34.93 48.78
CA PRO A 292 -27.48 35.92 47.73
C PRO A 292 -26.88 37.20 48.32
N VAL A 293 -25.82 37.70 47.69
CA VAL A 293 -25.37 39.09 47.82
C VAL A 293 -25.43 39.70 46.41
N PRO A 294 -26.14 40.84 46.20
CA PRO A 294 -26.21 41.45 44.89
C PRO A 294 -24.87 42.11 44.50
N GLY A 295 -24.43 41.86 43.26
CA GLY A 295 -23.53 42.75 42.53
C GLY A 295 -22.01 42.58 42.71
N ARG A 296 -21.52 41.51 43.35
CA ARG A 296 -20.08 41.22 43.36
C ARG A 296 -19.81 39.75 43.68
N ILE A 297 -19.00 39.08 42.86
CA ILE A 297 -18.42 37.77 43.22
C ILE A 297 -17.44 38.04 44.38
N VAL A 298 -17.81 37.66 45.59
CA VAL A 298 -16.89 37.53 46.71
C VAL A 298 -17.15 36.18 47.36
N ALA A 299 -16.41 35.16 46.90
CA ALA A 299 -16.21 33.96 47.69
C ALA A 299 -15.49 34.38 48.98
N ARG A 300 -16.14 34.23 50.14
CA ARG A 300 -15.36 34.17 51.38
C ARG A 300 -14.53 32.90 51.28
N SER A 301 -13.23 33.03 51.04
CA SER A 301 -12.31 31.93 51.26
C SER A 301 -12.54 31.42 52.68
N ALA A 302 -12.87 30.13 52.80
CA ALA A 302 -12.67 29.46 54.07
C ALA A 302 -11.20 29.69 54.46
N PRO A 303 -10.89 30.01 55.73
CA PRO A 303 -9.51 30.04 56.16
C PRO A 303 -8.87 28.71 55.76
N PRO A 304 -7.63 28.68 55.24
CA PRO A 304 -6.97 27.42 54.96
C PRO A 304 -7.06 26.59 56.24
N LEU A 305 -7.68 25.42 56.15
CA LEU A 305 -7.73 24.49 57.27
C LEU A 305 -6.27 24.24 57.65
N ARG A 306 -5.81 24.86 58.75
CA ARG A 306 -4.47 24.64 59.29
C ARG A 306 -4.41 23.16 59.65
N LEU A 307 -3.75 22.41 58.77
CA LEU A 307 -3.54 20.97 58.84
C LEU A 307 -2.81 20.50 60.11
N GLU A 308 -2.26 21.44 60.87
CA GLU A 308 -1.54 21.22 62.12
C GLU A 308 -2.41 20.72 63.29
N LYS A 309 -3.75 20.72 63.18
CA LYS A 309 -4.64 20.25 64.27
C LYS A 309 -5.28 18.87 64.07
N ALA A 310 -4.79 18.05 63.12
CA ALA A 310 -5.22 16.66 62.95
C ALA A 310 -4.34 15.63 63.68
N ALA A 311 -3.46 16.07 64.60
CA ALA A 311 -2.49 15.21 65.28
C ALA A 311 -3.03 14.44 66.50
N SER A 312 -4.31 14.56 66.87
CA SER A 312 -4.85 13.93 68.08
C SER A 312 -5.72 12.68 67.86
N THR A 313 -5.90 12.22 66.60
CA THR A 313 -6.65 10.98 66.30
C THR A 313 -5.98 10.15 65.20
N GLY A 314 -4.80 9.59 65.50
CA GLY A 314 -4.31 8.31 64.95
C GLY A 314 -3.96 8.16 63.45
N ARG A 315 -4.37 9.04 62.53
CA ARG A 315 -3.87 9.06 61.14
C ARG A 315 -3.72 10.51 60.68
N SER A 316 -2.48 10.97 60.54
CA SER A 316 -2.20 12.30 59.98
C SER A 316 -2.53 12.32 58.47
N LEU A 317 -2.96 13.47 57.93
CA LEU A 317 -3.14 13.63 56.47
C LEU A 317 -1.89 13.18 55.70
N ARG A 318 -0.71 13.47 56.26
CA ARG A 318 0.59 13.00 55.75
C ARG A 318 0.64 11.48 55.58
N ALA A 319 0.26 10.69 56.59
CA ALA A 319 0.24 9.23 56.49
C ALA A 319 -0.76 8.70 55.43
N VAL A 320 -1.86 9.43 55.20
CA VAL A 320 -2.84 9.07 54.16
C VAL A 320 -2.31 9.43 52.77
N LEU A 321 -1.65 10.57 52.60
CA LEU A 321 -0.99 10.94 51.34
C LEU A 321 0.11 9.94 50.97
N ILE A 322 0.92 9.51 51.95
CA ILE A 322 1.90 8.44 51.77
C ILE A 322 1.22 7.18 51.26
N ASN A 323 0.13 6.73 51.89
CA ASN A 323 -0.61 5.55 51.43
C ASN A 323 -1.22 5.71 50.03
N VAL A 324 -1.69 6.90 49.65
CA VAL A 324 -2.19 7.16 48.29
C VAL A 324 -1.08 7.07 47.25
N LEU A 325 0.13 7.52 47.61
CA LEU A 325 1.30 7.48 46.72
C LEU A 325 1.94 6.07 46.63
N THR A 326 1.96 5.31 47.72
CA THR A 326 2.66 4.00 47.76
C THR A 326 1.74 2.80 47.57
N ALA A 327 0.42 2.99 47.48
CA ALA A 327 -0.52 1.88 47.29
C ALA A 327 -0.48 1.34 45.85
N VAL A 328 -0.02 0.10 45.72
CA VAL A 328 -0.16 -0.70 44.50
C VAL A 328 -1.51 -1.42 44.52
N ARG A 329 -2.50 -0.88 43.79
CA ARG A 329 -3.81 -1.51 43.59
C ARG A 329 -4.12 -1.57 42.10
N PRO A 330 -4.84 -2.59 41.59
CA PRO A 330 -5.15 -2.71 40.16
C PRO A 330 -5.79 -1.45 39.55
N ASN A 331 -6.66 -0.77 40.32
CA ASN A 331 -7.32 0.48 39.92
C ASN A 331 -6.74 1.70 40.66
N GLY A 332 -5.52 1.59 41.18
CA GLY A 332 -4.79 2.67 41.84
C GLY A 332 -4.15 3.62 40.83
N LEU A 333 -3.71 4.79 41.31
CA LEU A 333 -3.14 5.86 40.49
C LEU A 333 -2.02 5.40 39.55
N PHE A 334 -1.00 4.71 40.08
CA PHE A 334 0.19 4.35 39.31
C PHE A 334 -0.03 3.20 38.32
N PRO A 335 -0.77 2.13 38.65
CA PRO A 335 -1.11 1.10 37.65
C PRO A 335 -1.99 1.64 36.52
N VAL A 336 -2.94 2.55 36.80
CA VAL A 336 -3.70 3.24 35.74
C VAL A 336 -2.76 4.09 34.90
N PHE A 337 -1.88 4.89 35.51
CA PHE A 337 -0.91 5.71 34.78
C PHE A 337 0.02 4.87 33.90
N GLN A 338 0.48 3.72 34.39
CA GLN A 338 1.30 2.80 33.62
C GLN A 338 0.54 2.25 32.42
N ARG A 339 -0.72 1.80 32.59
CA ARG A 339 -1.56 1.35 31.46
C ARG A 339 -1.72 2.44 30.40
N SER A 340 -1.93 3.68 30.84
CA SER A 340 -1.98 4.83 29.95
C SER A 340 -0.64 5.01 29.20
N VAL A 341 0.51 4.89 29.87
CA VAL A 341 1.84 5.01 29.25
C VAL A 341 2.13 3.87 28.27
N ILE A 342 1.73 2.64 28.60
CA ILE A 342 1.78 1.49 27.69
C ILE A 342 0.96 1.77 26.42
N ARG A 343 -0.28 2.25 26.57
CA ARG A 343 -1.14 2.63 25.45
C ARG A 343 -0.53 3.75 24.60
N ALA A 344 0.02 4.78 25.21
CA ALA A 344 0.73 5.85 24.48
C ALA A 344 1.92 5.29 23.68
N SER A 345 2.67 4.37 24.29
CA SER A 345 3.83 3.73 23.66
C SER A 345 3.40 2.84 22.48
N GLU A 346 2.27 2.15 22.62
CA GLU A 346 1.65 1.37 21.55
C GLU A 346 1.17 2.27 20.39
N VAL A 347 0.47 3.37 20.67
CA VAL A 347 0.04 4.32 19.64
C VAL A 347 1.25 4.93 18.92
N ILE A 348 2.31 5.30 19.63
CA ILE A 348 3.56 5.79 19.01
C ILE A 348 4.18 4.71 18.11
N ARG A 349 4.22 3.46 18.55
CA ARG A 349 4.71 2.32 17.76
C ARG A 349 3.86 2.11 16.51
N GLN A 350 2.53 2.17 16.64
CA GLN A 350 1.58 2.05 15.54
C GLN A 350 1.74 3.21 14.55
N VAL A 351 1.88 4.46 15.01
CA VAL A 351 2.14 5.62 14.14
C VAL A 351 3.46 5.45 13.38
N LYS A 352 4.54 5.06 14.07
CA LYS A 352 5.84 4.80 13.41
C LYS A 352 5.71 3.72 12.35
N GLY A 353 5.12 2.57 12.68
CA GLY A 353 4.91 1.48 11.74
C GLY A 353 4.02 1.89 10.56
N THR A 354 2.96 2.65 10.81
CA THR A 354 2.03 3.16 9.79
C THR A 354 2.72 4.13 8.85
N TYR A 355 3.57 5.02 9.37
CA TYR A 355 4.41 5.87 8.54
C TYR A 355 5.44 5.06 7.75
N CYS A 356 6.22 4.18 8.39
CA CYS A 356 7.24 3.37 7.72
C CYS A 356 6.64 2.56 6.56
N ALA A 357 5.41 2.05 6.72
CA ALA A 357 4.71 1.26 5.70
C ALA A 357 4.35 2.06 4.44
N LYS A 358 4.19 3.39 4.55
CA LYS A 358 3.75 4.29 3.48
C LYS A 358 4.61 5.54 3.39
N ARG A 359 5.89 5.43 3.76
CA ARG A 359 6.85 6.55 3.76
C ARG A 359 7.12 7.00 2.32
N ASN A 360 7.23 8.30 2.09
CA ASN A 360 7.64 8.83 0.79
C ASN A 360 9.15 8.60 0.52
N LEU A 361 9.52 8.49 -0.75
CA LEU A 361 10.93 8.41 -1.18
C LEU A 361 11.74 9.62 -0.71
N CYS A 362 12.93 9.35 -0.18
CA CYS A 362 13.86 10.35 0.33
C CYS A 362 13.31 11.24 1.46
N GLU A 363 12.27 10.79 2.15
CA GLU A 363 11.70 11.46 3.33
C GLU A 363 11.73 10.54 4.55
N ASP A 364 11.92 11.08 5.76
CA ASP A 364 11.92 10.28 7.00
C ASP A 364 11.43 11.08 8.22
N ILE A 365 11.08 10.38 9.30
CA ILE A 365 10.76 11.01 10.58
C ILE A 365 12.04 11.17 11.40
N GLU A 366 12.23 12.38 11.92
CA GLU A 366 13.27 12.64 12.91
C GLU A 366 12.82 12.23 14.32
N ARG A 367 11.58 12.57 14.70
CA ARG A 367 11.03 12.21 16.01
C ARG A 367 9.51 12.24 16.03
N VAL A 368 8.94 11.42 16.92
CA VAL A 368 7.53 11.44 17.30
C VAL A 368 7.42 11.99 18.73
N LYS A 369 6.55 12.96 18.93
CA LYS A 369 6.28 13.62 20.21
C LYS A 369 4.80 13.50 20.55
N LEU A 370 4.49 13.62 21.84
CA LEU A 370 3.14 13.86 22.33
C LEU A 370 2.99 15.31 22.77
N CYS A 371 1.85 15.91 22.43
CA CYS A 371 1.49 17.25 22.87
C CYS A 371 0.93 17.25 24.30
N ARG A 372 1.25 18.30 25.05
CA ARG A 372 0.80 18.54 26.42
C ARG A 372 -0.51 19.34 26.44
N PRO A 373 -1.52 19.00 27.25
CA PRO A 373 -2.70 19.83 27.43
C PRO A 373 -2.33 21.12 28.16
N GLN A 374 -2.83 22.24 27.65
CA GLN A 374 -3.06 23.46 28.40
C GLN A 374 -4.54 23.46 28.77
N GLU A 375 -4.82 23.17 30.04
CA GLU A 375 -6.18 23.03 30.55
C GLU A 375 -6.86 24.39 30.57
N VAL A 376 -8.02 24.51 29.95
CA VAL A 376 -8.85 25.72 29.89
C VAL A 376 -9.98 25.58 30.88
N VAL A 377 -10.17 26.62 31.70
CA VAL A 377 -11.26 26.74 32.65
C VAL A 377 -12.12 27.94 32.27
N VAL A 378 -13.41 27.68 32.08
CA VAL A 378 -14.41 28.71 31.79
C VAL A 378 -15.04 29.15 33.10
N LYS A 379 -14.88 30.43 33.43
CA LYS A 379 -15.55 31.08 34.55
C LYS A 379 -16.70 31.92 34.01
N ALA A 380 -17.94 31.51 34.24
CA ALA A 380 -19.09 32.18 33.64
C ALA A 380 -20.29 32.28 34.58
N ALA A 381 -21.06 33.36 34.39
CA ALA A 381 -22.39 33.52 34.95
C ALA A 381 -23.41 33.46 33.80
N ILE A 382 -24.26 32.44 33.78
CA ILE A 382 -25.22 32.19 32.69
C ILE A 382 -26.67 32.24 33.18
N GLU A 383 -27.55 32.87 32.40
CA GLU A 383 -28.99 32.81 32.54
C GLU A 383 -29.51 31.68 31.65
N LEU A 384 -30.26 30.76 32.24
CA LEU A 384 -30.91 29.65 31.56
C LEU A 384 -32.39 29.97 31.34
N GLU A 385 -32.98 29.37 30.32
CA GLU A 385 -34.42 29.41 30.12
C GLU A 385 -35.16 28.77 31.31
N THR A 386 -36.34 29.28 31.63
CA THR A 386 -37.14 28.77 32.77
C THR A 386 -37.63 27.34 32.58
N SER A 387 -37.68 26.84 31.34
CA SER A 387 -38.07 25.47 30.99
C SER A 387 -36.90 24.51 30.79
N ALA A 388 -35.66 25.01 30.83
CA ALA A 388 -34.48 24.18 30.59
C ALA A 388 -34.10 23.34 31.82
N ASP A 389 -33.60 22.14 31.57
CA ASP A 389 -32.96 21.27 32.57
C ASP A 389 -31.52 21.81 32.81
N PRO A 390 -31.22 22.39 33.98
CA PRO A 390 -29.95 23.05 34.22
C PRO A 390 -28.75 22.12 34.04
N GLU A 391 -28.81 20.91 34.60
CA GLU A 391 -27.71 19.97 34.57
C GLU A 391 -27.42 19.46 33.16
N ARG A 392 -28.48 19.17 32.39
CA ARG A 392 -28.34 18.75 30.99
C ARG A 392 -27.84 19.89 30.09
N THR A 393 -28.33 21.12 30.30
CA THR A 393 -27.89 22.28 29.52
C THR A 393 -26.43 22.62 29.80
N VAL A 394 -25.98 22.60 31.06
CA VAL A 394 -24.56 22.81 31.39
C VAL A 394 -23.69 21.69 30.79
N ALA A 395 -24.13 20.44 30.86
CA ALA A 395 -23.42 19.33 30.23
C ALA A 395 -23.26 19.49 28.72
N GLN A 396 -24.31 19.94 28.02
CA GLN A 396 -24.26 20.23 26.59
C GLN A 396 -23.30 21.39 26.29
N LEU A 397 -23.39 22.48 27.06
CA LEU A 397 -22.51 23.66 26.93
C LEU A 397 -21.03 23.27 27.07
N LEU A 398 -20.69 22.50 28.11
CA LEU A 398 -19.32 22.03 28.31
C LEU A 398 -18.86 21.12 27.15
N CYS A 399 -19.75 20.28 26.60
CA CYS A 399 -19.42 19.43 25.46
C CYS A 399 -19.16 20.25 24.19
N GLU A 400 -19.96 21.29 23.93
CA GLU A 400 -19.76 22.19 22.78
C GLU A 400 -18.46 22.99 22.89
N ILE A 401 -18.11 23.45 24.09
CA ILE A 401 -16.82 24.10 24.35
C ILE A 401 -15.65 23.11 24.16
N ASP A 402 -15.75 21.87 24.67
CA ASP A 402 -14.73 20.83 24.44
C ASP A 402 -14.55 20.54 22.94
N GLN A 403 -15.65 20.44 22.18
CA GLN A 403 -15.61 20.25 20.72
C GLN A 403 -15.03 21.46 19.98
N TYR A 404 -15.21 22.68 20.48
CA TYR A 404 -14.58 23.85 19.89
C TYR A 404 -13.07 23.91 20.16
N LEU A 405 -12.64 23.59 21.38
CA LEU A 405 -11.23 23.60 21.79
C LEU A 405 -10.45 22.45 21.16
N SER A 406 -11.04 21.26 21.13
CA SER A 406 -10.43 20.03 20.63
C SER A 406 -11.50 19.15 19.96
N PRO A 407 -11.87 19.43 18.69
CA PRO A 407 -12.93 18.69 18.01
C PRO A 407 -12.62 17.20 17.86
N ALA A 408 -13.65 16.36 17.85
CA ALA A 408 -13.55 14.97 17.43
C ALA A 408 -13.56 14.86 15.90
N VAL A 409 -12.97 13.81 15.36
CA VAL A 409 -12.97 13.51 13.92
C VAL A 409 -14.31 12.87 13.55
N ARG A 410 -14.91 13.31 12.43
CA ARG A 410 -16.11 12.65 11.89
C ARG A 410 -15.74 11.76 10.71
N PHE A 411 -16.23 10.52 10.75
CA PHE A 411 -16.14 9.55 9.66
C PHE A 411 -17.48 9.45 8.94
N HIS A 412 -17.43 9.30 7.62
CA HIS A 412 -18.59 9.18 6.72
C HIS A 412 -18.63 7.82 6.05
N THR A 413 -19.83 7.30 5.78
CA THR A 413 -20.03 6.09 4.97
C THR A 413 -20.00 6.42 3.48
N LEU A 414 -19.78 5.42 2.62
CA LEU A 414 -19.85 5.62 1.17
C LEU A 414 -21.24 6.09 0.73
N ASP A 415 -22.29 5.46 1.27
CA ASP A 415 -23.69 5.81 0.96
C ASP A 415 -24.04 7.25 1.34
N GLU A 416 -23.55 7.75 2.48
CA GLU A 416 -23.72 9.15 2.87
C GLU A 416 -23.12 10.11 1.83
N LEU A 417 -21.89 9.83 1.38
CA LEU A 417 -21.19 10.68 0.42
C LEU A 417 -21.82 10.62 -0.98
N LEU A 418 -22.29 9.45 -1.41
CA LEU A 418 -23.02 9.29 -2.66
C LEU A 418 -24.39 9.99 -2.62
N ALA A 419 -25.09 9.96 -1.48
CA ALA A 419 -26.34 10.68 -1.29
C ALA A 419 -26.16 12.21 -1.27
N GLU A 420 -24.96 12.68 -0.94
CA GLU A 420 -24.54 14.09 -1.08
C GLU A 420 -24.12 14.47 -2.51
N GLU A 421 -24.27 13.57 -3.50
CA GLU A 421 -23.87 13.76 -4.90
C GLU A 421 -22.35 14.03 -5.09
N MET A 422 -21.51 13.58 -4.15
CA MET A 422 -20.05 13.70 -4.27
C MET A 422 -19.52 12.76 -5.36
N PRO A 423 -18.66 13.23 -6.28
CA PRO A 423 -18.04 12.39 -7.29
C PRO A 423 -17.21 11.26 -6.67
N VAL A 424 -17.25 10.06 -7.27
CA VAL A 424 -16.55 8.87 -6.76
C VAL A 424 -15.04 9.09 -6.69
N GLU A 425 -14.49 9.77 -7.69
CA GLU A 425 -13.09 10.18 -7.75
C GLU A 425 -12.69 11.08 -6.56
N GLU A 426 -13.59 11.93 -6.08
CA GLU A 426 -13.33 12.80 -4.93
C GLU A 426 -13.48 12.04 -3.60
N ILE A 427 -14.43 11.12 -3.51
CA ILE A 427 -14.62 10.27 -2.32
C ILE A 427 -13.38 9.41 -2.04
N PHE A 428 -12.81 8.81 -3.08
CA PHE A 428 -11.63 7.94 -2.97
C PHE A 428 -10.30 8.70 -3.11
N GLU A 429 -10.32 10.04 -3.15
CA GLU A 429 -9.09 10.82 -3.21
C GLU A 429 -8.31 10.75 -1.89
N GLY A 430 -7.01 10.47 -2.03
CA GLY A 430 -6.10 10.29 -0.90
C GLY A 430 -6.04 8.84 -0.38
N PRO A 431 -5.63 8.63 0.89
CA PRO A 431 -5.34 7.31 1.42
C PRO A 431 -6.61 6.53 1.75
N LEU A 432 -6.63 5.25 1.37
CA LEU A 432 -7.68 4.33 1.77
C LEU A 432 -7.58 4.05 3.28
N LEU A 433 -8.62 4.44 4.02
CA LEU A 433 -8.72 4.26 5.47
C LEU A 433 -9.32 2.88 5.81
N ARG A 434 -9.07 2.40 7.02
CA ARG A 434 -9.74 1.21 7.59
C ARG A 434 -11.13 1.55 8.12
N HIS A 435 -11.36 2.82 8.45
CA HIS A 435 -12.63 3.29 8.95
C HIS A 435 -13.16 4.44 8.09
N GLY A 436 -14.29 4.20 7.40
CA GLY A 436 -15.02 5.17 6.59
C GLY A 436 -14.17 6.16 5.77
N PHE A 437 -14.73 7.36 5.58
CA PHE A 437 -14.10 8.44 4.84
C PHE A 437 -14.01 9.70 5.69
N ILE A 438 -12.94 10.47 5.52
CA ILE A 438 -12.73 11.78 6.16
C ILE A 438 -12.70 12.85 5.05
N LYS A 439 -13.64 13.80 5.09
CA LYS A 439 -13.68 14.93 4.16
C LYS A 439 -12.54 15.89 4.40
N ASP A 440 -12.13 16.60 3.36
CA ASP A 440 -11.07 17.63 3.47
C ASP A 440 -11.46 18.81 4.37
N GLU A 441 -12.75 19.15 4.47
CA GLU A 441 -13.18 20.25 5.35
C GLU A 441 -12.94 19.93 6.84
N GLU A 442 -12.87 18.65 7.21
CA GLU A 442 -12.54 18.22 8.56
C GLU A 442 -11.14 18.70 8.96
N ALA A 443 -10.18 18.74 8.02
CA ALA A 443 -8.83 19.22 8.29
C ALA A 443 -8.81 20.70 8.74
N VAL A 444 -9.74 21.51 8.23
CA VAL A 444 -9.91 22.92 8.65
C VAL A 444 -10.48 22.98 10.07
N ARG A 445 -11.48 22.15 10.38
CA ARG A 445 -12.11 22.09 11.71
C ARG A 445 -11.13 21.62 12.78
N LEU A 446 -10.31 20.63 12.45
CA LEU A 446 -9.37 19.97 13.35
C LEU A 446 -7.99 20.61 13.40
N LYS A 447 -7.75 21.67 12.62
CA LYS A 447 -6.52 22.44 12.70
C LYS A 447 -6.28 22.90 14.14
N ARG A 448 -5.12 22.55 14.71
CA ARG A 448 -4.75 22.90 16.08
C ARG A 448 -4.84 24.42 16.28
N ARG A 449 -5.71 24.84 17.20
CA ARG A 449 -5.85 26.25 17.59
C ARG A 449 -4.62 26.72 18.37
N THR A 450 -4.12 27.89 18.03
CA THR A 450 -3.02 28.57 18.72
C THR A 450 -3.50 29.70 19.63
N ALA A 451 -4.73 30.17 19.41
CA ALA A 451 -5.39 31.18 20.22
C ALA A 451 -6.89 30.86 20.33
N VAL A 452 -7.49 31.26 21.44
CA VAL A 452 -8.93 31.16 21.72
C VAL A 452 -9.44 32.55 22.08
N TYR A 453 -10.51 32.97 21.42
CA TYR A 453 -11.17 34.25 21.66
C TYR A 453 -12.46 34.02 22.46
N ASN A 454 -12.65 34.79 23.53
CA ASN A 454 -13.86 34.69 24.35
C ASN A 454 -15.11 35.09 23.58
N SER A 455 -15.00 35.93 22.53
CA SER A 455 -16.11 36.21 21.61
C SER A 455 -16.65 34.95 20.92
N ASP A 456 -15.78 34.00 20.59
CA ASP A 456 -16.19 32.74 19.98
C ASP A 456 -16.88 31.84 21.02
N LEU A 457 -16.33 31.79 22.24
CA LEU A 457 -16.95 31.05 23.34
C LEU A 457 -18.33 31.61 23.69
N ILE A 458 -18.50 32.93 23.73
CA ILE A 458 -19.80 33.59 23.91
C ILE A 458 -20.77 33.15 22.83
N ARG A 459 -20.35 33.14 21.57
CA ARG A 459 -21.19 32.72 20.45
C ARG A 459 -21.64 31.26 20.59
N ILE A 460 -20.71 30.37 20.96
CA ILE A 460 -21.00 28.95 21.16
C ILE A 460 -21.99 28.77 22.31
N MET A 461 -21.68 29.35 23.47
CA MET A 461 -22.52 29.27 24.67
C MET A 461 -23.92 29.86 24.44
N ALA A 462 -24.05 30.92 23.64
CA ALA A 462 -25.33 31.52 23.30
C ALA A 462 -26.15 30.70 22.30
N CYS A 463 -25.50 29.84 21.49
CA CYS A 463 -26.17 28.92 20.59
C CYS A 463 -26.60 27.61 21.27
N THR A 464 -26.09 27.32 22.47
CA THR A 464 -26.47 26.13 23.24
C THR A 464 -27.94 26.21 23.67
N SER A 465 -28.72 25.19 23.32
CA SER A 465 -30.16 25.13 23.66
C SER A 465 -30.40 25.22 25.17
N GLY A 466 -31.23 26.17 25.59
CA GLY A 466 -31.57 26.42 27.00
C GLY A 466 -30.75 27.51 27.68
N VAL A 467 -29.77 28.12 27.00
CA VAL A 467 -29.06 29.31 27.49
C VAL A 467 -29.76 30.57 26.97
N LEU A 468 -30.22 31.42 27.88
CA LEU A 468 -30.92 32.67 27.56
C LEU A 468 -29.96 33.86 27.41
N ALA A 469 -28.97 33.98 28.31
CA ALA A 469 -28.00 35.07 28.28
C ALA A 469 -26.70 34.70 29.01
N ILE A 470 -25.59 35.32 28.62
CA ILE A 470 -24.30 35.21 29.31
C ILE A 470 -24.07 36.55 30.01
N ARG A 471 -24.04 36.54 31.33
CA ARG A 471 -23.89 37.73 32.16
C ARG A 471 -22.42 38.14 32.30
N GLU A 472 -21.55 37.16 32.43
CA GLU A 472 -20.10 37.34 32.60
C GLU A 472 -19.36 36.11 32.05
N LEU A 473 -18.19 36.33 31.45
CA LEU A 473 -17.30 35.28 30.97
C LEU A 473 -15.84 35.71 31.17
N LEU A 474 -15.10 34.90 31.90
CA LEU A 474 -13.65 34.98 32.07
C LEU A 474 -13.05 33.60 31.80
N THR A 475 -11.81 33.55 31.34
CA THR A 475 -11.11 32.30 31.08
C THR A 475 -9.77 32.25 31.80
N CYS A 476 -9.48 31.12 32.42
CA CYS A 476 -8.16 30.80 32.97
C CYS A 476 -7.57 29.61 32.22
N SER A 477 -6.24 29.49 32.24
CA SER A 477 -5.58 28.29 31.74
C SER A 477 -4.42 27.83 32.61
N PHE A 478 -4.19 26.52 32.62
CA PHE A 478 -3.23 25.85 33.50
C PHE A 478 -2.34 24.88 32.74
N ILE A 479 -1.08 24.78 33.17
CA ILE A 479 -0.16 23.69 32.80
C ILE A 479 0.22 22.97 34.09
N GLY A 480 -0.34 21.78 34.28
CA GLY A 480 -0.29 21.10 35.57
C GLY A 480 -0.96 21.95 36.67
N LEU A 481 -0.15 22.39 37.64
CA LEU A 481 -0.58 23.26 38.75
C LEU A 481 -0.31 24.74 38.52
N GLU A 482 0.49 25.09 37.51
CA GLU A 482 0.84 26.47 37.24
C GLU A 482 -0.26 27.14 36.43
N GLU A 483 -0.78 28.24 36.96
CA GLU A 483 -1.70 29.10 36.23
C GLU A 483 -0.90 29.94 35.22
N VAL A 484 -1.17 29.74 33.94
CA VAL A 484 -0.45 30.41 32.84
C VAL A 484 -1.20 31.65 32.38
N VAL A 485 -2.53 31.60 32.44
CA VAL A 485 -3.41 32.70 32.08
C VAL A 485 -4.45 32.85 33.18
N THR A 486 -4.60 34.07 33.68
CA THR A 486 -5.50 34.41 34.79
C THR A 486 -6.57 35.39 34.33
N ASP A 487 -7.83 35.04 34.55
CA ASP A 487 -9.02 35.88 34.37
C ASP A 487 -8.99 36.72 33.07
N GLU A 488 -8.64 36.08 31.96
CA GLU A 488 -8.56 36.73 30.66
C GLU A 488 -9.97 36.95 30.10
N ALA A 489 -10.26 38.19 29.71
CA ALA A 489 -11.56 38.61 29.23
C ALA A 489 -11.66 38.64 27.69
N ASN A 490 -10.54 38.71 26.98
CA ASN A 490 -10.52 38.86 25.52
C ASN A 490 -10.10 37.58 24.81
N CYS A 491 -8.81 37.23 24.90
CA CYS A 491 -8.26 36.08 24.20
C CYS A 491 -6.97 35.60 24.86
N PHE A 492 -6.72 34.29 24.78
CA PHE A 492 -5.50 33.70 25.31
C PHE A 492 -4.80 32.83 24.27
N GLN A 493 -3.48 32.71 24.42
CA GLN A 493 -2.61 31.99 23.49
C GLN A 493 -2.09 30.70 24.11
N LEU A 494 -1.73 29.78 23.22
CA LEU A 494 -1.12 28.52 23.57
C LEU A 494 0.32 28.75 24.07
N ALA A 495 0.67 28.13 25.19
CA ALA A 495 1.95 28.29 25.88
C ALA A 495 3.09 27.59 25.14
N GLY A 496 3.60 28.20 24.07
CA GLY A 496 4.79 27.74 23.34
C GLY A 496 4.49 27.05 22.00
N LYS A 497 5.52 26.96 21.15
CA LYS A 497 5.41 26.44 19.78
C LYS A 497 5.47 24.91 19.77
N GLY A 498 4.48 24.26 19.16
CA GLY A 498 4.53 22.83 18.78
C GLY A 498 4.20 21.81 19.88
N CYS A 499 4.38 22.14 21.16
CA CYS A 499 4.34 21.14 22.23
C CYS A 499 3.03 21.06 23.03
N TYR A 500 2.06 21.96 22.81
CA TYR A 500 0.83 22.01 23.60
C TYR A 500 -0.46 21.93 22.75
N TYR A 501 -1.61 21.71 23.39
CA TYR A 501 -2.95 21.83 22.81
C TYR A 501 -3.97 22.27 23.88
N PHE A 502 -5.06 22.95 23.50
CA PHE A 502 -6.10 23.33 24.45
C PHE A 502 -7.00 22.14 24.79
N ARG A 503 -7.33 22.00 26.07
CA ARG A 503 -8.26 20.99 26.57
C ARG A 503 -9.19 21.60 27.59
N LEU A 504 -10.49 21.35 27.50
CA LEU A 504 -11.42 21.77 28.55
C LEU A 504 -11.22 20.93 29.82
N ASP A 505 -11.22 21.60 30.97
CA ASP A 505 -11.21 20.96 32.28
C ASP A 505 -12.60 21.11 32.93
N PRO A 506 -13.52 20.15 32.68
CA PRO A 506 -14.89 20.24 33.18
C PRO A 506 -14.95 20.21 34.72
N ASP A 507 -13.99 19.53 35.39
CA ASP A 507 -13.97 19.45 36.85
C ASP A 507 -13.68 20.80 37.48
N ARG A 508 -12.69 21.56 36.98
CA ARG A 508 -12.45 22.93 37.48
C ARG A 508 -13.52 23.91 37.01
N CYS A 509 -14.14 23.72 35.84
CA CYS A 509 -15.25 24.58 35.42
C CYS A 509 -16.45 24.47 36.36
N LEU A 510 -16.72 23.28 36.90
CA LEU A 510 -17.84 23.02 37.80
C LEU A 510 -17.56 23.39 39.27
N ASP A 511 -16.37 23.89 39.62
CA ASP A 511 -16.11 24.46 40.95
C ASP A 511 -17.10 25.62 41.19
N ASP A 512 -17.71 25.70 42.39
CA ASP A 512 -18.81 26.64 42.71
C ASP A 512 -18.47 28.13 42.45
N ASP A 513 -17.18 28.49 42.46
CA ASP A 513 -16.69 29.84 42.21
C ASP A 513 -16.55 30.18 40.71
N ASN A 514 -16.59 29.17 39.83
CA ASN A 514 -16.28 29.33 38.41
C ASN A 514 -17.54 29.35 37.55
N LEU A 515 -18.55 28.50 37.78
CA LEU A 515 -19.77 28.46 36.96
C LEU A 515 -21.04 28.68 37.79
N CYS A 516 -21.73 29.81 37.54
CA CYS A 516 -23.01 30.14 38.18
C CYS A 516 -24.15 30.12 37.17
N CYS A 517 -25.26 29.43 37.48
CA CYS A 517 -26.45 29.38 36.65
C CYS A 517 -27.63 30.11 37.30
N PHE A 518 -28.40 30.87 36.53
CA PHE A 518 -29.59 31.58 36.98
C PHE A 518 -30.80 31.17 36.14
N GLN A 519 -31.98 31.02 36.76
CA GLN A 519 -33.26 30.84 36.07
C GLN A 519 -34.27 31.86 36.60
N GLY A 520 -34.77 32.72 35.73
CA GLY A 520 -35.66 33.82 36.14
C GLY A 520 -34.99 34.77 37.14
N GLY A 521 -33.67 34.94 37.04
CA GLY A 521 -32.86 35.72 37.97
C GLY A 521 -32.52 35.05 39.31
N VAL A 522 -32.99 33.83 39.56
CA VAL A 522 -32.70 33.06 40.79
C VAL A 522 -31.51 32.13 40.56
N LEU A 523 -30.55 32.12 41.49
CA LEU A 523 -29.39 31.23 41.43
C LEU A 523 -29.82 29.76 41.59
N VAL A 524 -29.42 28.91 40.66
CA VAL A 524 -29.67 27.47 40.64
C VAL A 524 -28.44 26.74 41.18
N THR A 525 -28.65 25.77 42.07
CA THR A 525 -27.58 24.87 42.54
C THR A 525 -27.52 23.65 41.63
N LEU A 526 -26.37 23.42 40.99
CA LEU A 526 -26.16 22.29 40.08
C LEU A 526 -25.71 21.05 40.85
N ASP A 527 -26.27 19.88 40.53
CA ASP A 527 -25.66 18.61 40.89
C ASP A 527 -24.48 18.29 39.95
N GLN A 528 -23.26 18.59 40.41
CA GLN A 528 -22.04 18.36 39.64
C GLN A 528 -21.87 16.90 39.19
N SER A 529 -22.37 15.92 39.96
CA SER A 529 -22.24 14.50 39.60
C SER A 529 -23.15 14.15 38.43
N LEU A 530 -24.36 14.70 38.42
CA LEU A 530 -25.35 14.52 37.37
C LEU A 530 -24.94 15.25 36.08
N VAL A 531 -24.40 16.48 36.18
CA VAL A 531 -23.79 17.19 35.04
C VAL A 531 -22.68 16.35 34.41
N LYS A 532 -21.77 15.80 35.22
CA LYS A 532 -20.68 14.94 34.72
C LYS A 532 -21.24 13.70 34.03
N ALA A 533 -22.28 13.07 34.56
CA ALA A 533 -22.94 11.91 33.93
C ALA A 533 -23.58 12.26 32.58
N HIS A 534 -24.23 13.42 32.46
CA HIS A 534 -24.78 13.88 31.18
C HIS A 534 -23.70 14.26 30.18
N TYR A 535 -22.68 15.01 30.59
CA TYR A 535 -21.56 15.40 29.74
C TYR A 535 -20.89 14.17 29.13
N ARG A 536 -20.69 13.16 29.98
CA ARG A 536 -20.20 11.85 29.62
C ARG A 536 -21.05 11.14 28.56
N LYS A 537 -22.37 11.08 28.77
CA LYS A 537 -23.31 10.45 27.84
C LYS A 537 -23.33 11.16 26.48
N ILE A 538 -23.33 12.49 26.47
CA ILE A 538 -23.31 13.30 25.24
C ILE A 538 -22.01 13.04 24.47
N LYS A 539 -20.87 13.04 25.18
CA LYS A 539 -19.57 12.77 24.57
C LYS A 539 -19.47 11.37 23.97
N ALA A 540 -20.09 10.36 24.59
CA ALA A 540 -20.14 9.00 24.06
C ALA A 540 -21.04 8.83 22.82
N GLN A 541 -21.94 9.78 22.55
CA GLN A 541 -22.82 9.77 21.37
C GLN A 541 -22.20 10.47 20.16
N LEU A 542 -21.01 11.08 20.30
CA LEU A 542 -20.31 11.66 19.17
C LEU A 542 -19.94 10.55 18.16
N PRO A 543 -20.10 10.80 16.85
CA PRO A 543 -19.86 9.81 15.82
C PRO A 543 -18.40 9.32 15.90
N GLY A 544 -18.25 8.00 15.98
CA GLY A 544 -16.96 7.33 16.07
C GLY A 544 -16.44 6.82 14.72
N ARG A 545 -15.40 6.02 14.79
CA ARG A 545 -14.88 5.25 13.64
C ARG A 545 -15.91 4.19 13.23
N ILE A 546 -16.17 4.08 11.92
CA ILE A 546 -17.10 3.14 11.29
C ILE A 546 -16.34 2.22 10.35
N PRO A 547 -16.73 0.95 10.14
CA PRO A 547 -16.02 0.06 9.22
C PRO A 547 -15.95 0.61 7.78
N GLN A 548 -14.86 0.31 7.07
CA GLN A 548 -14.74 0.63 5.64
C GLN A 548 -15.77 -0.16 4.81
N ASP A 549 -16.28 0.49 3.76
CA ASP A 549 -17.20 -0.10 2.79
C ASP A 549 -16.47 -1.03 1.79
N ASP A 550 -17.18 -2.03 1.26
CA ASP A 550 -16.69 -2.93 0.22
C ASP A 550 -16.55 -2.26 -1.17
N GLY A 551 -17.00 -1.01 -1.29
CA GLY A 551 -16.91 -0.17 -2.48
C GLY A 551 -18.07 -0.38 -3.45
N LEU A 552 -17.96 0.22 -4.63
CA LEU A 552 -19.01 0.10 -5.66
C LEU A 552 -19.10 -1.33 -6.20
N SER A 553 -20.30 -1.90 -6.17
CA SER A 553 -20.58 -3.21 -6.76
C SER A 553 -20.71 -3.13 -8.28
N LEU A 554 -20.14 -4.10 -9.00
CA LEU A 554 -20.35 -4.25 -10.43
C LEU A 554 -21.80 -4.63 -10.76
N PRO A 555 -22.35 -4.14 -11.90
CA PRO A 555 -23.70 -4.50 -12.32
C PRO A 555 -23.75 -5.98 -12.69
N LYS A 556 -24.76 -6.69 -12.18
CA LYS A 556 -24.97 -8.10 -12.50
C LYS A 556 -25.70 -8.28 -13.82
N GLY A 557 -25.25 -9.26 -14.60
CA GLY A 557 -25.87 -9.66 -15.86
C GLY A 557 -26.75 -10.91 -15.71
N LYS A 558 -27.66 -11.13 -16.65
CA LYS A 558 -28.36 -12.41 -16.79
C LYS A 558 -27.62 -13.26 -17.82
N VAL A 559 -27.23 -14.48 -17.47
CA VAL A 559 -26.62 -15.43 -18.42
C VAL A 559 -27.62 -15.78 -19.50
N MET A 560 -27.16 -15.74 -20.75
CA MET A 560 -27.91 -16.17 -21.92
C MET A 560 -27.01 -17.02 -22.82
N ASP A 561 -27.63 -17.95 -23.53
CA ASP A 561 -26.94 -18.77 -24.52
C ASP A 561 -26.75 -17.99 -25.83
N LEU A 562 -25.73 -17.14 -25.85
CA LEU A 562 -25.41 -16.30 -26.99
C LEU A 562 -24.74 -17.08 -28.13
N GLY A 563 -24.11 -18.22 -27.82
CA GLY A 563 -23.35 -19.05 -28.76
C GLY A 563 -24.21 -20.02 -29.58
N HIS A 564 -25.36 -20.44 -29.04
CA HIS A 564 -26.23 -21.38 -29.74
C HIS A 564 -26.71 -20.84 -31.09
N TRP A 565 -26.43 -21.62 -32.15
CA TRP A 565 -26.75 -21.29 -33.52
C TRP A 565 -27.89 -22.16 -34.07
N PRO A 566 -29.10 -21.58 -34.25
CA PRO A 566 -30.16 -22.26 -34.98
C PRO A 566 -29.83 -22.24 -36.48
N SER A 567 -29.66 -23.43 -37.06
CA SER A 567 -29.28 -23.58 -38.47
C SER A 567 -30.32 -23.02 -39.44
N VAL A 568 -29.86 -22.22 -40.40
CA VAL A 568 -30.68 -21.69 -41.51
C VAL A 568 -31.28 -22.82 -42.35
N GLN A 569 -30.60 -23.97 -42.47
CA GLN A 569 -31.16 -25.16 -43.15
C GLN A 569 -32.44 -25.70 -42.50
N SER A 570 -32.66 -25.42 -41.22
CA SER A 570 -33.87 -25.84 -40.50
C SER A 570 -35.05 -24.89 -40.71
N ASP A 571 -34.77 -23.62 -41.00
CA ASP A 571 -35.78 -22.59 -41.27
C ASP A 571 -36.33 -22.66 -42.70
N LEU A 572 -35.60 -23.31 -43.61
CA LEU A 572 -36.06 -23.50 -44.98
C LEU A 572 -37.27 -24.45 -45.07
N PRO A 573 -38.17 -24.23 -46.06
CA PRO A 573 -39.35 -25.08 -46.23
C PRO A 573 -39.00 -26.57 -46.31
N ARG A 574 -39.84 -27.43 -45.71
CA ARG A 574 -39.63 -28.88 -45.68
C ARG A 574 -39.39 -29.53 -47.04
N LEU A 575 -39.91 -28.92 -48.12
CA LEU A 575 -39.74 -29.36 -49.50
C LEU A 575 -38.26 -29.45 -49.93
N TYR A 576 -37.38 -28.61 -49.36
CA TYR A 576 -35.95 -28.65 -49.66
C TYR A 576 -35.26 -29.92 -49.12
N GLY A 577 -35.85 -30.61 -48.13
CA GLY A 577 -35.37 -31.91 -47.63
C GLY A 577 -34.06 -31.86 -46.85
N ILE A 578 -33.63 -30.67 -46.41
CA ILE A 578 -32.33 -30.44 -45.73
C ILE A 578 -32.45 -30.19 -44.22
N GLY A 579 -33.62 -29.78 -43.71
CA GLY A 579 -33.86 -29.63 -42.27
C GLY A 579 -34.02 -30.96 -41.51
N ALA A 580 -34.41 -30.90 -40.24
CA ALA A 580 -34.50 -32.06 -39.35
C ALA A 580 -35.40 -33.22 -39.87
N ALA A 581 -36.50 -32.89 -40.56
CA ALA A 581 -37.39 -33.88 -41.16
C ALA A 581 -36.69 -34.71 -42.28
N GLY A 582 -35.70 -34.11 -42.95
CA GLY A 582 -34.95 -34.71 -44.04
C GLY A 582 -35.81 -35.12 -45.24
N LEU A 583 -35.21 -35.94 -46.12
CA LEU A 583 -35.92 -36.59 -47.21
C LEU A 583 -36.66 -37.85 -46.74
N PRO A 584 -37.77 -38.24 -47.40
CA PRO A 584 -38.44 -39.52 -47.16
C PRO A 584 -37.49 -40.71 -47.33
N THR A 585 -37.74 -41.81 -46.62
CA THR A 585 -36.96 -43.06 -46.75
C THR A 585 -36.99 -43.65 -48.16
N THR A 586 -37.99 -43.28 -48.97
CA THR A 586 -38.14 -43.68 -50.37
C THR A 586 -37.37 -42.79 -51.36
N ALA A 587 -36.65 -41.75 -50.89
CA ALA A 587 -35.96 -40.80 -51.76
C ALA A 587 -34.81 -41.46 -52.56
N THR A 588 -34.72 -41.15 -53.85
CA THR A 588 -33.71 -41.71 -54.75
C THR A 588 -32.31 -41.21 -54.41
N ALA A 589 -31.27 -41.95 -54.82
CA ALA A 589 -29.87 -41.51 -54.66
C ALA A 589 -29.62 -40.12 -55.30
N PHE A 590 -30.28 -39.81 -56.41
CA PHE A 590 -30.21 -38.50 -57.04
C PHE A 590 -30.80 -37.39 -56.17
N GLN A 591 -31.96 -37.61 -55.55
CA GLN A 591 -32.58 -36.66 -54.62
C GLN A 591 -31.71 -36.44 -53.38
N GLN A 592 -31.14 -37.52 -52.84
CA GLN A 592 -30.19 -37.45 -51.73
C GLN A 592 -28.92 -36.67 -52.11
N GLY A 593 -28.40 -36.86 -53.33
CA GLY A 593 -27.27 -36.11 -53.87
C GLY A 593 -27.56 -34.61 -53.99
N ARG A 594 -28.73 -34.22 -54.51
CA ARG A 594 -29.14 -32.80 -54.62
C ARG A 594 -29.31 -32.15 -53.25
N ALA A 595 -29.92 -32.84 -52.29
CA ALA A 595 -30.04 -32.34 -50.93
C ALA A 595 -28.65 -32.12 -50.30
N ARG A 596 -27.73 -33.09 -50.44
CA ARG A 596 -26.34 -32.95 -49.97
C ARG A 596 -25.60 -31.80 -50.64
N GLN A 597 -25.81 -31.58 -51.94
CA GLN A 597 -25.21 -30.45 -52.66
C GLN A 597 -25.68 -29.11 -52.10
N LEU A 598 -26.99 -28.96 -51.85
CA LEU A 598 -27.54 -27.75 -51.25
C LEU A 598 -27.04 -27.53 -49.82
N LYS A 599 -26.97 -28.60 -49.01
CA LYS A 599 -26.35 -28.53 -47.67
C LYS A 599 -24.91 -28.05 -47.74
N GLY A 600 -24.11 -28.64 -48.63
CA GLY A 600 -22.71 -28.26 -48.84
C GLY A 600 -22.56 -26.80 -49.27
N TYR A 601 -23.46 -26.30 -50.13
CA TYR A 601 -23.50 -24.88 -50.49
C TYR A 601 -23.77 -23.97 -49.28
N LEU A 602 -24.72 -24.36 -48.41
CA LEU A 602 -25.10 -23.57 -47.24
C LEU A 602 -24.08 -23.62 -46.09
N MET A 603 -23.22 -24.64 -46.03
CA MET A 603 -22.20 -24.77 -44.98
C MET A 603 -21.30 -23.55 -44.83
N PHE A 604 -20.99 -22.85 -45.92
CA PHE A 604 -20.19 -21.62 -45.84
C PHE A 604 -20.87 -20.54 -45.00
N PHE A 605 -22.15 -20.28 -45.25
CA PHE A 605 -22.93 -19.29 -44.51
C PHE A 605 -23.20 -19.73 -43.08
N GLU A 606 -23.47 -21.03 -42.87
CA GLU A 606 -23.65 -21.63 -41.54
C GLU A 606 -22.39 -21.43 -40.69
N GLN A 607 -21.21 -21.76 -41.21
CA GLN A 607 -19.95 -21.60 -40.47
C GLN A 607 -19.65 -20.13 -40.16
N MET A 608 -19.95 -19.21 -41.08
CA MET A 608 -19.76 -17.77 -40.83
C MET A 608 -20.61 -17.29 -39.65
N MET A 609 -21.91 -17.64 -39.64
CA MET A 609 -22.82 -17.22 -38.58
C MET A 609 -22.50 -17.88 -37.24
N ALA A 610 -22.18 -19.18 -37.27
CA ALA A 610 -21.72 -19.93 -36.11
C ALA A 610 -20.46 -19.29 -35.49
N ASN A 611 -19.50 -18.86 -36.33
CA ASN A 611 -18.31 -18.15 -35.85
C ASN A 611 -18.63 -16.77 -35.26
N TYR A 612 -19.58 -16.01 -35.83
CA TYR A 612 -20.00 -14.73 -35.25
C TYR A 612 -20.64 -14.89 -33.86
N LEU A 613 -21.47 -15.93 -33.67
CA LEU A 613 -22.06 -16.21 -32.36
C LEU A 613 -21.03 -16.73 -31.36
N SER A 614 -20.10 -17.59 -31.79
CA SER A 614 -18.97 -18.00 -30.97
C SER A 614 -18.09 -16.80 -30.59
N GLN A 615 -17.86 -15.85 -31.49
CA GLN A 615 -17.15 -14.61 -31.20
C GLN A 615 -17.91 -13.76 -30.15
N LEU A 616 -19.23 -13.69 -30.25
CA LEU A 616 -20.08 -12.94 -29.32
C LEU A 616 -20.05 -13.57 -27.92
N SER A 617 -20.15 -14.90 -27.80
CA SER A 617 -20.12 -15.60 -26.52
C SER A 617 -18.76 -15.51 -25.82
N HIS A 618 -17.68 -15.26 -26.56
CA HIS A 618 -16.33 -15.11 -26.03
C HIS A 618 -15.83 -13.65 -25.97
N ILE A 619 -16.73 -12.66 -26.04
CA ILE A 619 -16.33 -11.25 -25.98
C ILE A 619 -15.56 -10.91 -24.69
N GLY A 620 -15.89 -11.55 -23.56
CA GLY A 620 -15.17 -11.42 -22.29
C GLY A 620 -13.71 -11.85 -22.40
N SER A 621 -13.42 -12.96 -23.10
CA SER A 621 -12.06 -13.47 -23.28
C SER A 621 -11.15 -12.49 -24.05
N LEU A 622 -11.72 -11.69 -24.96
CA LEU A 622 -10.95 -10.68 -25.72
C LEU A 622 -10.36 -9.58 -24.83
N PHE A 623 -11.10 -9.20 -23.79
CA PHE A 623 -10.72 -8.17 -22.82
C PHE A 623 -10.13 -8.75 -21.53
N SER A 624 -9.92 -10.07 -21.46
CA SER A 624 -9.22 -10.69 -20.33
C SER A 624 -7.76 -10.24 -20.28
N MET A 625 -7.20 -10.07 -19.08
CA MET A 625 -5.79 -9.75 -18.87
C MET A 625 -4.93 -11.00 -18.68
N GLU A 626 -5.55 -12.18 -18.59
CA GLU A 626 -4.88 -13.42 -18.25
C GLU A 626 -4.02 -13.99 -19.41
N ALA A 627 -3.08 -14.86 -19.05
CA ALA A 627 -2.14 -15.49 -19.96
C ALA A 627 -2.70 -16.74 -20.67
N ASP A 628 -3.87 -17.21 -20.26
CA ASP A 628 -4.54 -18.42 -20.76
C ASP A 628 -5.42 -18.17 -22.00
N VAL A 629 -5.42 -16.94 -22.54
CA VAL A 629 -6.09 -16.63 -23.80
C VAL A 629 -5.20 -17.02 -24.96
N PHE A 630 -5.52 -18.12 -25.62
CA PHE A 630 -4.75 -18.67 -26.75
C PHE A 630 -5.29 -18.31 -28.14
N ARG A 631 -6.43 -17.61 -28.23
CA ARG A 631 -7.03 -17.16 -29.49
C ARG A 631 -7.85 -15.88 -29.32
N THR A 632 -7.99 -15.11 -30.40
CA THR A 632 -8.83 -13.89 -30.46
C THR A 632 -9.92 -13.93 -31.53
N TYR A 633 -9.90 -14.96 -32.38
CA TYR A 633 -11.04 -15.34 -33.20
C TYR A 633 -11.55 -16.71 -32.76
N PHE A 634 -12.85 -16.75 -32.46
CA PHE A 634 -13.52 -17.95 -32.00
C PHE A 634 -14.35 -18.55 -33.13
N PHE A 635 -14.49 -19.87 -33.08
CA PHE A 635 -15.32 -20.64 -34.00
C PHE A 635 -16.06 -21.71 -33.19
N GLN A 636 -17.06 -22.32 -33.80
CA GLN A 636 -17.73 -23.50 -33.27
C GLN A 636 -17.94 -24.50 -34.42
N ASP A 637 -18.02 -25.79 -34.10
CA ASP A 637 -18.32 -26.81 -35.09
C ASP A 637 -19.78 -26.73 -35.56
N LEU A 638 -20.11 -27.50 -36.60
CA LEU A 638 -21.45 -27.61 -37.16
C LEU A 638 -22.04 -29.02 -36.95
N TYR A 639 -21.61 -29.75 -35.91
CA TYR A 639 -22.02 -31.14 -35.69
C TYR A 639 -23.51 -31.31 -35.40
N GLU A 640 -24.15 -30.28 -34.85
CA GLU A 640 -25.60 -30.26 -34.57
C GLU A 640 -26.46 -30.30 -35.85
N LEU A 641 -25.87 -30.03 -37.02
CA LEU A 641 -26.59 -30.10 -38.29
C LEU A 641 -27.06 -31.53 -38.60
N PRO A 642 -28.35 -31.72 -38.95
CA PRO A 642 -28.90 -33.05 -39.12
C PRO A 642 -28.23 -33.78 -40.30
N LYS A 643 -27.72 -34.99 -40.06
CA LYS A 643 -27.11 -35.86 -41.09
C LYS A 643 -25.94 -35.20 -41.84
N ILE A 644 -25.10 -34.43 -41.14
CA ILE A 644 -24.00 -33.67 -41.74
C ILE A 644 -22.76 -34.52 -42.06
N GLY A 645 -22.52 -35.62 -41.33
CA GLY A 645 -21.31 -36.45 -41.42
C GLY A 645 -20.78 -36.68 -42.85
N PRO A 646 -21.59 -37.17 -43.81
CA PRO A 646 -21.15 -37.43 -45.18
C PRO A 646 -20.62 -36.22 -45.98
N LEU A 647 -20.77 -34.99 -45.47
CA LEU A 647 -20.21 -33.77 -46.05
C LEU A 647 -18.82 -33.44 -45.49
N PHE A 648 -18.45 -33.99 -44.34
CA PHE A 648 -17.11 -33.86 -43.80
C PHE A 648 -16.20 -34.89 -44.45
N LYS A 649 -15.38 -34.42 -45.39
CA LYS A 649 -14.34 -35.25 -46.03
C LYS A 649 -13.47 -35.96 -44.99
N ALA A 650 -13.07 -35.25 -43.93
CA ALA A 650 -12.33 -35.79 -42.80
C ALA A 650 -13.00 -37.03 -42.16
N GLN A 651 -14.32 -36.99 -42.00
CA GLN A 651 -15.09 -38.10 -41.43
C GLN A 651 -15.22 -39.28 -42.39
N VAL A 652 -15.41 -38.99 -43.68
CA VAL A 652 -15.51 -40.02 -44.71
C VAL A 652 -14.17 -40.74 -44.89
N ASP A 653 -13.07 -39.98 -44.87
CA ASP A 653 -11.71 -40.49 -45.07
C ASP A 653 -11.16 -41.21 -43.82
N SER A 654 -11.59 -40.83 -42.61
CA SER A 654 -11.13 -41.47 -41.36
C SER A 654 -11.64 -42.90 -41.19
N GLY A 655 -12.78 -43.24 -41.82
CA GLY A 655 -13.45 -44.54 -41.67
C GLY A 655 -14.02 -44.79 -40.26
N GLN A 656 -13.98 -43.80 -39.38
CA GLN A 656 -14.50 -43.89 -38.01
C GLN A 656 -16.04 -43.84 -37.99
N SER A 657 -16.63 -44.35 -36.91
CA SER A 657 -18.05 -44.08 -36.65
C SER A 657 -18.27 -42.59 -36.42
N TRP A 658 -19.50 -42.11 -36.62
CA TRP A 658 -19.83 -40.70 -36.35
C TRP A 658 -19.59 -40.34 -34.89
N GLU A 659 -19.89 -41.26 -33.97
CA GLU A 659 -19.71 -41.07 -32.52
C GLU A 659 -18.22 -40.95 -32.15
N ASP A 660 -17.36 -41.78 -32.73
CA ASP A 660 -15.91 -41.70 -32.50
C ASP A 660 -15.31 -40.43 -33.10
N PHE A 661 -15.78 -40.01 -34.28
CA PHE A 661 -15.34 -38.77 -34.93
C PHE A 661 -15.71 -37.52 -34.11
N LEU A 662 -16.88 -37.51 -33.48
CA LEU A 662 -17.31 -36.43 -32.58
C LEU A 662 -16.49 -36.39 -31.28
N ALA A 663 -16.09 -37.55 -30.76
CA ALA A 663 -15.28 -37.65 -29.56
C ALA A 663 -13.81 -37.20 -29.77
N ASP A 664 -13.33 -37.20 -31.01
CA ASP A 664 -12.00 -36.70 -31.37
C ASP A 664 -11.98 -35.17 -31.51
N HIS A 665 -11.57 -34.48 -30.44
CA HIS A 665 -11.43 -33.02 -30.39
C HIS A 665 -10.28 -32.47 -31.27
N GLN A 666 -9.46 -33.32 -31.88
CA GLN A 666 -8.36 -32.93 -32.75
C GLN A 666 -8.49 -33.52 -34.16
N ASN A 667 -9.70 -33.89 -34.58
CA ASN A 667 -9.91 -34.40 -35.93
C ASN A 667 -9.55 -33.36 -37.01
N ASP A 668 -9.34 -33.83 -38.24
CA ASP A 668 -8.87 -32.99 -39.37
C ASP A 668 -9.80 -31.80 -39.68
N TYR A 669 -11.11 -31.90 -39.37
CA TYR A 669 -12.04 -30.78 -39.56
C TYR A 669 -11.80 -29.68 -38.52
N ILE A 670 -11.64 -30.02 -37.25
CA ILE A 670 -11.30 -29.05 -36.19
C ILE A 670 -9.95 -28.39 -36.48
N GLN A 671 -8.91 -29.16 -36.83
CA GLN A 671 -7.60 -28.61 -37.18
C GLN A 671 -7.68 -27.66 -38.39
N ALA A 672 -8.50 -27.99 -39.39
CA ALA A 672 -8.72 -27.12 -40.54
C ALA A 672 -9.43 -25.82 -40.14
N LEU A 673 -10.42 -25.88 -39.24
CA LEU A 673 -11.08 -24.68 -38.70
C LEU A 673 -10.12 -23.81 -37.89
N GLU A 674 -9.29 -24.40 -37.03
CA GLU A 674 -8.28 -23.66 -36.26
C GLU A 674 -7.35 -22.88 -37.19
N LYS A 675 -6.78 -23.59 -38.18
CA LYS A 675 -5.86 -23.00 -39.16
C LYS A 675 -6.53 -21.93 -40.04
N ALA A 676 -7.80 -22.10 -40.38
CA ALA A 676 -8.55 -21.15 -41.20
C ALA A 676 -8.99 -19.91 -40.41
N THR A 677 -9.24 -20.06 -39.11
CA THR A 677 -9.78 -18.99 -38.26
C THR A 677 -8.69 -18.03 -37.82
N GLU A 678 -7.59 -18.55 -37.29
CA GLU A 678 -6.50 -17.72 -36.78
C GLU A 678 -5.16 -18.45 -36.85
N ASN A 679 -4.10 -17.72 -37.24
CA ASN A 679 -2.73 -18.21 -37.13
C ASN A 679 -2.00 -17.45 -36.00
N LEU A 680 -0.86 -17.99 -35.56
CA LEU A 680 -0.11 -17.43 -34.43
C LEU A 680 0.25 -15.94 -34.61
N PRO A 681 0.78 -15.46 -35.75
CA PRO A 681 1.06 -14.04 -35.93
C PRO A 681 -0.18 -13.15 -35.76
N ARG A 682 -1.32 -13.54 -36.33
CA ARG A 682 -2.56 -12.78 -36.25
C ARG A 682 -3.13 -12.73 -34.84
N PHE A 683 -3.04 -13.85 -34.12
CA PHE A 683 -3.36 -13.91 -32.69
C PHE A 683 -2.51 -12.93 -31.90
N LEU A 684 -1.19 -12.99 -32.05
CA LEU A 684 -0.25 -12.14 -31.32
C LEU A 684 -0.48 -10.64 -31.61
N GLU A 685 -0.68 -10.26 -32.87
CA GLU A 685 -0.96 -8.87 -33.24
C GLU A 685 -2.25 -8.34 -32.60
N ARG A 686 -3.34 -9.13 -32.67
CA ARG A 686 -4.63 -8.76 -32.10
C ARG A 686 -4.58 -8.72 -30.58
N ARG A 687 -3.96 -9.71 -29.95
CA ARG A 687 -3.79 -9.79 -28.50
C ARG A 687 -3.02 -8.57 -27.99
N ASN A 688 -1.90 -8.23 -28.62
CA ASN A 688 -1.13 -7.03 -28.28
C ASN A 688 -1.98 -5.76 -28.37
N ARG A 689 -2.79 -5.59 -29.44
CA ARG A 689 -3.68 -4.43 -29.60
C ARG A 689 -4.78 -4.34 -28.52
N PHE A 690 -5.35 -5.46 -28.09
CA PHE A 690 -6.33 -5.46 -27.00
C PHE A 690 -5.67 -5.02 -25.69
N LEU A 691 -4.46 -5.49 -25.40
CA LEU A 691 -3.71 -5.08 -24.21
C LEU A 691 -3.32 -3.60 -24.26
N ASP A 692 -2.94 -3.08 -25.43
CA ASP A 692 -2.69 -1.63 -25.63
C ASP A 692 -3.94 -0.80 -25.30
N HIS A 693 -5.11 -1.26 -25.75
CA HIS A 693 -6.37 -0.58 -25.42
C HIS A 693 -6.66 -0.59 -23.92
N LEU A 694 -6.40 -1.71 -23.22
CA LEU A 694 -6.62 -1.83 -21.78
C LEU A 694 -5.65 -0.94 -20.98
N LEU A 695 -4.37 -0.91 -21.35
CA LEU A 695 -3.36 -0.05 -20.73
C LEU A 695 -3.66 1.44 -20.92
N ALA A 696 -4.15 1.83 -22.11
CA ALA A 696 -4.52 3.21 -22.38
C ALA A 696 -5.64 3.72 -21.45
N ARG A 697 -6.52 2.86 -20.94
CA ARG A 697 -7.60 3.24 -20.01
C ARG A 697 -7.07 3.69 -18.64
N VAL A 698 -5.89 3.22 -18.25
CA VAL A 698 -5.22 3.59 -17.00
C VAL A 698 -4.05 4.57 -17.23
N GLY A 699 -3.91 5.08 -18.45
CA GLY A 699 -2.87 6.06 -18.81
C GLY A 699 -1.46 5.47 -18.84
N GLU A 700 -1.30 4.17 -19.07
CA GLU A 700 0.00 3.50 -19.14
C GLU A 700 0.39 3.09 -20.56
N ASP A 701 1.71 3.06 -20.79
CA ASP A 701 2.32 2.54 -22.00
C ASP A 701 3.73 1.97 -21.70
N VAL A 702 4.29 1.27 -22.68
CA VAL A 702 5.64 0.68 -22.64
C VAL A 702 6.48 1.10 -23.85
N LEU A 703 6.25 2.31 -24.37
CA LEU A 703 6.78 2.76 -25.68
C LEU A 703 8.31 2.70 -25.76
N HIS A 704 9.02 3.13 -24.72
CA HIS A 704 10.50 3.08 -24.68
C HIS A 704 11.01 1.65 -24.82
N TYR A 705 10.46 0.73 -24.03
CA TYR A 705 10.83 -0.69 -24.08
C TYR A 705 10.41 -1.32 -25.41
N GLU A 706 9.21 -1.00 -25.91
CA GLU A 706 8.70 -1.50 -27.19
C GLU A 706 9.59 -1.11 -28.37
N ASN A 707 10.02 0.15 -28.43
CA ASN A 707 10.93 0.62 -29.47
C ASN A 707 12.28 -0.11 -29.41
N TRP A 708 12.79 -0.41 -28.21
CA TRP A 708 14.00 -1.19 -28.06
C TRP A 708 13.82 -2.64 -28.51
N VAL A 709 12.78 -3.35 -28.01
CA VAL A 709 12.50 -4.75 -28.37
C VAL A 709 12.36 -4.90 -29.89
N ARG A 710 11.60 -4.01 -30.54
CA ARG A 710 11.41 -4.04 -32.00
C ARG A 710 12.70 -3.86 -32.79
N ASN A 711 13.63 -3.06 -32.27
CA ASN A 711 14.93 -2.84 -32.92
C ASN A 711 15.91 -3.97 -32.65
N TYR A 712 15.97 -4.46 -31.41
CA TYR A 712 16.89 -5.52 -31.00
C TYR A 712 16.52 -6.86 -31.64
N TYR A 713 15.23 -7.21 -31.66
CA TYR A 713 14.71 -8.46 -32.21
C TYR A 713 14.10 -8.32 -33.61
N ARG A 714 14.53 -7.33 -34.42
CA ARG A 714 13.94 -7.01 -35.74
C ARG A 714 13.75 -8.22 -36.67
N GLY A 715 14.58 -9.26 -36.52
CA GLY A 715 14.51 -10.49 -37.32
C GLY A 715 13.41 -11.49 -36.91
N ASP A 716 12.76 -11.30 -35.76
CA ASP A 716 11.76 -12.22 -35.22
C ASP A 716 10.49 -11.48 -34.73
N PRO A 717 9.54 -11.19 -35.65
CA PRO A 717 8.30 -10.51 -35.30
C PRO A 717 7.42 -11.26 -34.29
N GLU A 718 7.47 -12.58 -34.27
CA GLU A 718 6.68 -13.41 -33.34
C GLU A 718 7.21 -13.27 -31.92
N PHE A 719 8.52 -13.38 -31.73
CA PHE A 719 9.17 -13.16 -30.44
C PHE A 719 8.92 -11.74 -29.91
N ILE A 720 9.02 -10.72 -30.77
CA ILE A 720 8.71 -9.32 -30.40
C ILE A 720 7.32 -9.24 -29.77
N LEU A 721 6.29 -9.79 -30.43
CA LEU A 721 4.92 -9.66 -29.95
C LEU A 721 4.69 -10.49 -28.67
N GLN A 722 5.26 -11.69 -28.58
CA GLN A 722 5.20 -12.50 -27.35
C GLN A 722 5.80 -11.75 -26.15
N GLU A 723 6.96 -11.13 -26.35
CA GLU A 723 7.64 -10.34 -25.32
C GLU A 723 6.83 -9.11 -24.89
N LEU A 724 6.23 -8.39 -25.84
CA LEU A 724 5.38 -7.24 -25.54
C LEU A 724 4.09 -7.65 -24.81
N ILE A 725 3.43 -8.73 -25.24
CA ILE A 725 2.22 -9.27 -24.59
C ILE A 725 2.54 -9.61 -23.13
N ARG A 726 3.64 -10.32 -22.88
CA ARG A 726 4.10 -10.71 -21.55
C ARG A 726 4.29 -9.50 -20.64
N VAL A 727 5.01 -8.47 -21.11
CA VAL A 727 5.25 -7.25 -20.33
C VAL A 727 3.96 -6.48 -20.06
N LYS A 728 3.07 -6.36 -21.06
CA LYS A 728 1.79 -5.65 -20.93
C LYS A 728 0.83 -6.35 -19.96
N GLN A 729 0.75 -7.68 -20.00
CA GLN A 729 -0.03 -8.48 -19.05
C GLN A 729 0.50 -8.31 -17.63
N ARG A 730 1.82 -8.41 -17.44
CA ARG A 730 2.45 -8.19 -16.14
C ARG A 730 2.18 -6.79 -15.60
N LEU A 731 2.32 -5.76 -16.44
CA LEU A 731 2.08 -4.37 -16.05
C LEU A 731 0.64 -4.17 -15.57
N MET A 732 -0.35 -4.73 -16.27
CA MET A 732 -1.76 -4.66 -15.87
C MET A 732 -2.07 -5.46 -14.60
N ALA A 733 -1.55 -6.68 -14.48
CA ALA A 733 -1.77 -7.56 -13.33
C ALA A 733 -1.26 -6.92 -12.03
N PHE A 734 -0.10 -6.26 -12.07
CA PHE A 734 0.50 -5.61 -10.91
C PHE A 734 0.14 -4.13 -10.76
N TYR A 735 -0.73 -3.58 -11.63
CA TYR A 735 -1.03 -2.15 -11.67
C TYR A 735 -1.47 -1.54 -10.33
N PRO A 736 -2.41 -2.13 -9.55
CA PRO A 736 -2.77 -1.58 -8.23
C PRO A 736 -1.59 -1.56 -7.26
N GLY A 737 -0.68 -2.53 -7.41
CA GLY A 737 0.50 -2.72 -6.57
C GLY A 737 1.51 -1.58 -6.68
N PHE A 738 1.56 -0.84 -7.80
CA PHE A 738 2.50 0.28 -7.99
C PHE A 738 1.85 1.61 -8.37
N SER A 739 0.57 1.65 -8.78
CA SER A 739 -0.16 2.89 -9.13
C SER A 739 -0.49 3.74 -7.92
N SER A 740 -0.99 3.12 -6.84
CA SER A 740 -1.24 3.82 -5.58
C SER A 740 0.05 4.16 -4.81
N PRO A 741 1.02 3.23 -4.65
CA PRO A 741 2.27 3.52 -3.94
C PRO A 741 3.39 4.10 -4.83
N ARG A 742 3.07 4.93 -5.83
CA ARG A 742 4.04 5.51 -6.78
C ARG A 742 5.26 6.15 -6.10
N ALA A 743 5.02 6.95 -5.07
CA ALA A 743 6.07 7.64 -4.30
C ALA A 743 6.49 6.89 -3.02
N THR A 744 5.92 5.70 -2.76
CA THR A 744 6.19 4.97 -1.53
C THR A 744 7.57 4.31 -1.57
N ALA A 745 8.30 4.47 -0.48
CA ALA A 745 9.64 3.96 -0.26
C ALA A 745 9.64 2.57 0.38
N LEU A 746 10.83 2.05 0.68
CA LEU A 746 11.02 0.80 1.41
C LEU A 746 10.41 0.86 2.82
N HIS A 747 9.63 -0.16 3.20
CA HIS A 747 9.17 -0.35 4.57
C HIS A 747 10.26 -1.03 5.43
N TYR A 748 11.28 -0.28 5.82
CA TYR A 748 12.44 -0.82 6.54
C TYR A 748 12.14 -1.32 7.97
N CYS A 749 11.01 -0.88 8.56
CA CYS A 749 10.55 -1.30 9.89
C CYS A 749 9.84 -2.67 9.88
N LYS A 750 9.62 -3.27 8.71
CA LYS A 750 8.89 -4.53 8.56
C LYS A 750 9.73 -5.71 9.05
N LYS A 751 9.13 -6.59 9.85
CA LYS A 751 9.74 -7.85 10.32
C LYS A 751 9.01 -9.06 9.74
N ARG A 752 9.74 -10.16 9.58
CA ARG A 752 9.23 -11.49 9.24
C ARG A 752 8.60 -12.16 10.47
N LYS A 753 7.97 -13.32 10.26
CA LYS A 753 7.32 -14.10 11.33
C LYS A 753 8.28 -14.56 12.43
N ASP A 754 9.56 -14.74 12.09
CA ASP A 754 10.63 -15.12 13.01
C ASP A 754 11.29 -13.92 13.72
N GLY A 755 10.82 -12.69 13.45
CA GLY A 755 11.35 -11.45 14.02
C GLY A 755 12.52 -10.82 13.24
N SER A 756 13.05 -11.48 12.21
CA SER A 756 14.12 -10.94 11.38
C SER A 756 13.63 -9.79 10.45
N PRO A 757 14.50 -8.87 10.01
CA PRO A 757 14.12 -7.80 9.07
C PRO A 757 13.62 -8.33 7.72
N ASP A 758 12.49 -7.80 7.23
CA ASP A 758 11.89 -8.19 5.95
C ASP A 758 12.40 -7.30 4.80
N VAL A 759 13.71 -7.31 4.54
CA VAL A 759 14.39 -6.33 3.66
C VAL A 759 15.18 -6.95 2.50
N TRP A 760 15.46 -8.26 2.53
CA TRP A 760 16.25 -8.95 1.51
C TRP A 760 15.55 -10.21 0.98
N ASP A 761 15.58 -10.45 -0.32
CA ASP A 761 14.82 -11.46 -1.07
C ASP A 761 13.31 -11.41 -0.80
N THR A 762 12.74 -10.21 -0.90
CA THR A 762 11.32 -9.93 -0.59
C THR A 762 10.71 -8.97 -1.59
N ASP A 763 9.38 -8.91 -1.61
CA ASP A 763 8.61 -7.91 -2.36
C ASP A 763 8.55 -6.54 -1.65
N ASN A 764 9.26 -6.36 -0.54
CA ASN A 764 9.40 -5.10 0.18
C ASN A 764 10.40 -4.17 -0.53
N ILE A 765 9.93 -3.57 -1.62
CA ILE A 765 10.65 -2.60 -2.45
C ILE A 765 9.76 -1.36 -2.69
N SER A 766 10.35 -0.25 -3.11
CA SER A 766 9.58 0.97 -3.38
C SER A 766 8.61 0.77 -4.55
N GLY A 767 7.44 1.40 -4.50
CA GLY A 767 6.47 1.32 -5.61
C GLY A 767 7.01 1.95 -6.89
N TYR A 768 7.84 2.99 -6.77
CA TYR A 768 8.66 3.53 -7.86
C TYR A 768 9.51 2.44 -8.54
N LEU A 769 10.23 1.60 -7.77
CA LEU A 769 11.08 0.56 -8.33
C LEU A 769 10.25 -0.52 -9.02
N GLN A 770 9.13 -0.94 -8.41
CA GLN A 770 8.19 -1.89 -9.02
C GLN A 770 7.72 -1.40 -10.39
N ARG A 771 7.36 -0.12 -10.47
CA ARG A 771 6.90 0.54 -11.70
C ARG A 771 7.99 0.60 -12.77
N VAL A 772 9.20 1.05 -12.42
CA VAL A 772 10.34 1.09 -13.34
C VAL A 772 10.62 -0.31 -13.88
N CYS A 773 10.74 -1.31 -13.00
CA CYS A 773 11.01 -2.69 -13.39
C CYS A 773 9.92 -3.26 -14.32
N ALA A 774 8.65 -2.93 -14.09
CA ALA A 774 7.55 -3.35 -14.95
C ALA A 774 7.65 -2.71 -16.35
N LYS A 775 7.97 -1.41 -16.43
CA LYS A 775 8.08 -0.67 -17.71
C LYS A 775 9.30 -1.07 -18.55
N VAL A 776 10.41 -1.46 -17.91
CA VAL A 776 11.62 -1.92 -18.60
C VAL A 776 11.66 -3.43 -18.84
N GLY A 777 10.59 -4.16 -18.49
CA GLY A 777 10.47 -5.59 -18.77
C GLY A 777 11.36 -6.50 -17.91
N LEU A 778 11.67 -6.11 -16.67
CA LEU A 778 12.43 -6.94 -15.73
C LEU A 778 11.57 -8.07 -15.13
N TYR A 779 12.10 -9.30 -15.14
CA TYR A 779 11.37 -10.49 -14.66
C TYR A 779 11.21 -10.56 -13.14
N ASN A 780 12.15 -10.01 -12.39
CA ASN A 780 12.11 -10.07 -10.93
C ASN A 780 12.60 -8.74 -10.36
N CYS A 781 11.71 -8.07 -9.64
CA CYS A 781 11.96 -6.76 -9.06
C CYS A 781 12.48 -6.86 -7.62
N ARG A 782 12.46 -8.05 -7.01
CA ARG A 782 12.87 -8.27 -5.62
C ARG A 782 14.34 -7.89 -5.45
N ARG A 783 14.61 -7.24 -4.31
CA ARG A 783 15.97 -6.95 -3.86
C ARG A 783 16.62 -8.27 -3.44
N ARG A 784 17.62 -8.72 -4.17
CA ARG A 784 18.32 -10.00 -3.95
C ARG A 784 19.75 -9.92 -4.46
N ASN A 785 20.55 -10.95 -4.21
CA ASN A 785 21.85 -11.08 -4.85
C ASN A 785 21.65 -11.30 -6.35
N LEU A 786 22.21 -10.42 -7.18
CA LEU A 786 22.19 -10.56 -8.63
C LEU A 786 23.37 -11.44 -9.12
N CYS A 787 24.27 -11.81 -8.21
CA CYS A 787 25.38 -12.73 -8.46
C CYS A 787 25.01 -14.18 -8.11
N HIS A 788 25.12 -15.11 -9.07
CA HIS A 788 24.54 -16.47 -9.01
C HIS A 788 25.13 -17.43 -7.96
N GLU A 789 26.39 -17.25 -7.56
CA GLU A 789 27.12 -18.25 -6.76
C GLU A 789 26.61 -18.42 -5.33
N SER A 790 26.07 -17.37 -4.72
CA SER A 790 25.57 -17.42 -3.34
C SER A 790 24.15 -17.96 -3.22
N VAL A 791 23.45 -18.19 -4.34
CA VAL A 791 22.01 -18.52 -4.39
C VAL A 791 21.76 -20.01 -4.68
N PHE A 792 22.77 -20.76 -5.13
CA PHE A 792 22.58 -22.17 -5.51
C PHE A 792 22.01 -23.07 -4.40
N PRO A 793 22.48 -23.01 -3.13
CA PRO A 793 21.94 -23.85 -2.06
C PRO A 793 20.47 -23.56 -1.71
N ASP A 794 19.99 -22.36 -2.03
CA ASP A 794 18.61 -21.95 -1.75
C ASP A 794 17.62 -22.45 -2.82
N VAL A 795 18.12 -22.79 -4.02
CA VAL A 795 17.30 -23.20 -5.18
C VAL A 795 17.47 -24.69 -5.49
N PHE A 796 18.69 -25.20 -5.40
CA PHE A 796 18.99 -26.61 -5.63
C PHE A 796 19.19 -27.31 -4.29
N GLU A 797 18.45 -28.39 -4.09
CA GLU A 797 18.75 -29.30 -2.99
C GLU A 797 20.03 -30.05 -3.34
N ILE A 798 21.13 -29.65 -2.71
CA ILE A 798 22.41 -30.32 -2.77
C ILE A 798 22.44 -31.35 -1.64
N PHE A 799 22.66 -32.61 -2.00
CA PHE A 799 22.74 -33.70 -1.03
C PHE A 799 23.89 -34.63 -1.40
N ASP A 800 24.45 -35.28 -0.39
CA ASP A 800 25.50 -36.25 -0.54
C ASP A 800 24.97 -37.67 -0.36
N GLU A 801 25.57 -38.60 -1.10
CA GLU A 801 25.37 -40.04 -0.94
C GLU A 801 26.74 -40.65 -0.64
N THR A 802 26.83 -41.41 0.46
CA THR A 802 28.05 -42.15 0.80
C THR A 802 27.85 -43.60 0.39
N ASP A 803 28.50 -44.01 -0.69
CA ASP A 803 28.45 -45.40 -1.15
C ASP A 803 29.38 -46.29 -0.30
N THR A 804 29.30 -47.60 -0.54
CA THR A 804 30.09 -48.67 0.07
C THR A 804 31.61 -48.54 -0.12
N ASP A 805 32.09 -47.63 -0.96
CA ASP A 805 33.50 -47.32 -1.19
C ASP A 805 34.06 -46.18 -0.31
N GLY A 806 33.21 -45.52 0.49
CA GLY A 806 33.62 -44.47 1.43
C GLY A 806 33.94 -43.12 0.81
N ILE A 807 33.58 -42.89 -0.46
CA ILE A 807 33.70 -41.59 -1.13
C ILE A 807 32.37 -40.86 -1.02
N THR A 808 32.38 -39.63 -0.51
CA THR A 808 31.20 -38.75 -0.50
C THR A 808 30.95 -38.23 -1.92
N GLU A 809 29.84 -38.64 -2.53
CA GLU A 809 29.42 -38.18 -3.86
C GLU A 809 28.30 -37.15 -3.73
N TRP A 810 28.44 -36.00 -4.39
CA TRP A 810 27.46 -34.93 -4.35
C TRP A 810 26.50 -34.99 -5.54
N TRP A 811 25.23 -34.73 -5.25
CA TRP A 811 24.13 -34.63 -6.20
C TRP A 811 23.38 -33.32 -6.00
N PHE A 812 22.67 -32.89 -7.05
CA PHE A 812 21.69 -31.82 -6.95
C PHE A 812 20.35 -32.23 -7.54
N ARG A 813 19.27 -31.67 -7.00
CA ARG A 813 17.94 -31.72 -7.62
C ARG A 813 17.19 -30.41 -7.43
N LEU A 814 16.37 -30.08 -8.43
CA LEU A 814 15.45 -28.96 -8.38
C LEU A 814 14.07 -29.47 -7.98
N ARG A 815 13.41 -28.77 -7.04
CA ARG A 815 12.04 -29.05 -6.61
C ARG A 815 11.14 -27.84 -6.85
N ASP A 816 9.87 -28.10 -7.09
CA ASP A 816 8.83 -27.08 -7.05
C ASP A 816 8.40 -26.79 -5.59
N GLU A 817 7.58 -25.74 -5.39
CA GLU A 817 7.14 -25.28 -4.07
C GLU A 817 6.36 -26.33 -3.27
N ASP A 818 5.68 -27.25 -3.96
CA ASP A 818 4.95 -28.38 -3.37
C ASP A 818 5.86 -29.57 -2.99
N GLY A 819 7.18 -29.45 -3.25
CA GLY A 819 8.18 -30.48 -3.01
C GLY A 819 8.35 -31.47 -4.18
N THR A 820 7.60 -31.33 -5.28
CA THR A 820 7.71 -32.17 -6.46
C THR A 820 9.08 -31.99 -7.11
N ILE A 821 9.81 -33.08 -7.35
CA ILE A 821 11.10 -33.01 -8.07
C ILE A 821 10.82 -32.60 -9.52
N LEU A 822 11.48 -31.56 -10.01
CA LEU A 822 11.36 -31.09 -11.39
C LEU A 822 12.45 -31.70 -12.27
N MET A 823 13.69 -31.74 -11.77
CA MET A 823 14.82 -32.42 -12.42
C MET A 823 15.90 -32.80 -11.41
N THR A 824 16.74 -33.76 -11.79
CA THR A 824 17.87 -34.24 -11.00
C THR A 824 19.13 -34.21 -11.86
N ALA A 825 20.29 -34.02 -11.22
CA ALA A 825 21.59 -34.15 -11.85
C ALA A 825 21.71 -35.45 -12.65
N SER A 826 22.43 -35.37 -13.77
CA SER A 826 22.70 -36.51 -14.63
C SER A 826 23.98 -37.27 -14.24
N ASP A 827 24.93 -36.57 -13.63
CA ASP A 827 26.23 -37.08 -13.21
C ASP A 827 26.46 -36.87 -11.71
N ARG A 828 27.45 -37.57 -11.18
CA ARG A 828 27.92 -37.52 -9.78
C ARG A 828 29.17 -36.65 -9.67
N TYR A 829 29.29 -35.88 -8.59
CA TYR A 829 30.42 -34.96 -8.38
C TYR A 829 31.18 -35.33 -7.10
N THR A 830 32.47 -35.64 -7.23
CA THR A 830 33.35 -35.92 -6.08
C THR A 830 34.07 -34.66 -5.57
N VAL A 831 34.09 -33.60 -6.36
CA VAL A 831 34.68 -32.29 -6.03
C VAL A 831 33.58 -31.24 -5.99
N TYR A 832 33.45 -30.54 -4.85
CA TYR A 832 32.39 -29.55 -4.65
C TYR A 832 32.44 -28.39 -5.66
N ASN A 833 33.64 -27.97 -6.09
CA ASN A 833 33.77 -26.89 -7.07
C ASN A 833 33.24 -27.29 -8.46
N ASP A 834 33.36 -28.57 -8.84
CA ASP A 834 32.83 -29.09 -10.10
C ASP A 834 31.30 -29.16 -10.07
N LEU A 835 30.71 -29.51 -8.91
CA LEU A 835 29.27 -29.42 -8.68
C LEU A 835 28.77 -27.98 -8.87
N ILE A 836 29.44 -26.99 -8.28
CA ILE A 836 29.07 -25.58 -8.42
C ILE A 836 29.16 -25.13 -9.88
N ASN A 837 30.20 -25.55 -10.62
CA ASN A 837 30.32 -25.25 -12.04
C ASN A 837 29.19 -25.89 -12.86
N ALA A 838 28.83 -27.14 -12.58
CA ALA A 838 27.70 -27.78 -13.24
C ALA A 838 26.37 -27.09 -12.92
N LEU A 839 26.16 -26.66 -11.67
CA LEU A 839 24.98 -25.89 -11.27
C LEU A 839 24.89 -24.54 -11.99
N LYS A 840 26.03 -23.85 -12.21
CA LYS A 840 26.08 -22.65 -13.05
C LYS A 840 25.59 -22.95 -14.46
N THR A 841 26.14 -23.98 -15.10
CA THR A 841 25.74 -24.37 -16.46
C THR A 841 24.26 -24.76 -16.55
N VAL A 842 23.75 -25.50 -15.56
CA VAL A 842 22.33 -25.88 -15.47
C VAL A 842 21.43 -24.65 -15.31
N ALA A 843 21.78 -23.72 -14.43
CA ALA A 843 21.02 -22.49 -14.25
C ALA A 843 21.03 -21.62 -15.52
N GLN A 844 22.16 -21.54 -16.21
CA GLN A 844 22.30 -20.80 -17.47
C GLN A 844 21.49 -21.41 -18.62
N LEU A 845 21.69 -22.71 -18.89
CA LEU A 845 21.05 -23.37 -20.04
C LEU A 845 19.58 -23.69 -19.76
N GLY A 846 19.22 -23.97 -18.51
CA GLY A 846 17.85 -24.33 -18.12
C GLY A 846 16.83 -23.19 -18.24
N MET A 847 17.28 -21.96 -18.48
CA MET A 847 16.40 -20.82 -18.78
C MET A 847 15.80 -20.86 -20.18
N TYR A 848 16.39 -21.62 -21.11
CA TYR A 848 16.03 -21.58 -22.52
C TYR A 848 15.44 -22.91 -22.98
N ARG A 849 14.26 -22.84 -23.62
CA ARG A 849 13.51 -24.02 -24.06
C ARG A 849 14.32 -24.90 -25.02
N ASP A 850 15.15 -24.31 -25.87
CA ASP A 850 15.92 -25.01 -26.90
C ASP A 850 16.94 -26.01 -26.34
N ASN A 851 17.35 -25.84 -25.07
CA ASN A 851 18.29 -26.73 -24.40
C ASN A 851 17.62 -28.00 -23.83
N TYR A 852 16.28 -28.08 -23.86
CA TYR A 852 15.52 -29.23 -23.42
C TYR A 852 15.13 -30.15 -24.58
N LEU A 853 15.53 -31.42 -24.49
CA LEU A 853 15.07 -32.46 -25.41
C LEU A 853 14.07 -33.38 -24.72
N ILE A 854 12.84 -33.45 -25.27
CA ILE A 854 11.83 -34.44 -24.88
C ILE A 854 12.07 -35.75 -25.65
N LYS A 855 12.00 -36.87 -24.92
CA LYS A 855 12.13 -38.24 -25.43
C LYS A 855 10.95 -39.09 -24.96
N ILE A 856 10.68 -40.16 -25.67
CA ILE A 856 9.64 -41.14 -25.33
C ILE A 856 10.32 -42.42 -24.84
N SER A 857 9.89 -42.92 -23.68
CA SER A 857 10.35 -44.20 -23.12
C SER A 857 9.66 -45.39 -23.80
N ASN A 858 10.22 -46.59 -23.65
CA ASN A 858 9.62 -47.84 -24.18
C ASN A 858 8.20 -48.12 -23.64
N ALA A 859 7.82 -47.51 -22.52
CA ALA A 859 6.49 -47.59 -21.91
C ALA A 859 5.53 -46.47 -22.39
N GLY A 860 5.88 -45.72 -23.44
CA GLY A 860 5.04 -44.66 -24.01
C GLY A 860 4.98 -43.37 -23.19
N ARG A 861 5.83 -43.20 -22.17
CA ARG A 861 5.87 -42.00 -21.32
C ARG A 861 6.92 -41.00 -21.81
N TYR A 862 6.59 -39.71 -21.75
CA TYR A 862 7.45 -38.60 -22.17
C TYR A 862 8.40 -38.18 -21.04
N TYR A 863 9.69 -38.08 -21.28
CA TYR A 863 10.65 -37.55 -20.30
C TYR A 863 11.57 -36.54 -20.99
N PHE A 864 12.24 -35.67 -20.24
CA PHE A 864 13.14 -34.68 -20.83
C PHE A 864 14.52 -34.68 -20.20
N VAL A 865 15.47 -34.17 -20.98
CA VAL A 865 16.87 -33.96 -20.59
C VAL A 865 17.29 -32.54 -20.93
N LEU A 866 17.99 -31.88 -20.00
CA LEU A 866 18.67 -30.61 -20.23
C LEU A 866 20.09 -30.91 -20.74
N ARG A 867 20.49 -30.24 -21.82
CA ARG A 867 21.74 -30.54 -22.52
C ARG A 867 22.66 -29.34 -22.61
N ASP A 868 23.96 -29.64 -22.60
CA ASP A 868 25.01 -28.78 -23.13
C ASP A 868 25.64 -29.48 -24.33
N GLY A 869 25.28 -29.05 -25.55
CA GLY A 869 25.66 -29.76 -26.77
C GLY A 869 25.17 -31.22 -26.79
N THR A 870 26.11 -32.17 -26.69
CA THR A 870 25.81 -33.61 -26.64
C THR A 870 25.62 -34.16 -25.24
N ASP A 871 26.10 -33.44 -24.23
CA ASP A 871 26.16 -33.91 -22.85
C ASP A 871 24.86 -33.63 -22.12
N THR A 872 24.47 -34.52 -21.21
CA THR A 872 23.23 -34.38 -20.44
C THR A 872 23.58 -33.92 -19.05
N LEU A 873 23.13 -32.71 -18.69
CA LEU A 873 23.45 -32.10 -17.39
C LEU A 873 22.43 -32.50 -16.32
N ALA A 874 21.15 -32.47 -16.67
CA ALA A 874 20.05 -32.80 -15.77
C ALA A 874 18.93 -33.53 -16.52
N ARG A 875 18.15 -34.34 -15.80
CA ARG A 875 17.09 -35.17 -16.38
C ARG A 875 15.89 -35.32 -15.46
N ARG A 876 14.72 -35.54 -16.04
CA ARG A 876 13.50 -35.94 -15.33
C ARG A 876 13.15 -37.38 -15.66
N ILE A 877 13.54 -38.34 -14.82
CA ILE A 877 13.42 -39.79 -15.13
C ILE A 877 11.98 -40.30 -15.08
N PRO A 878 11.14 -39.96 -14.07
CA PRO A 878 9.72 -40.30 -14.12
C PRO A 878 9.03 -39.59 -15.28
N GLY A 879 8.70 -40.33 -16.34
CA GLY A 879 8.07 -39.76 -17.52
C GLY A 879 6.61 -39.34 -17.28
N PHE A 880 6.11 -38.38 -18.06
CA PHE A 880 4.75 -37.88 -18.10
C PHE A 880 3.87 -38.70 -19.06
N PRO A 881 2.55 -38.76 -18.82
CA PRO A 881 1.63 -39.47 -19.71
C PRO A 881 1.38 -38.73 -21.03
N THR A 882 1.55 -37.40 -21.08
CA THR A 882 1.31 -36.57 -22.27
C THR A 882 2.47 -35.62 -22.52
N LEU A 883 2.63 -35.21 -23.79
CA LEU A 883 3.61 -34.21 -24.22
C LEU A 883 3.36 -32.85 -23.52
N GLU A 884 2.09 -32.44 -23.44
CA GLU A 884 1.68 -31.18 -22.79
C GLU A 884 2.14 -31.07 -21.34
N LYS A 885 2.07 -32.16 -20.56
CA LYS A 885 2.56 -32.15 -19.17
C LYS A 885 4.08 -32.05 -19.08
N ALA A 886 4.79 -32.65 -20.03
CA ALA A 886 6.25 -32.51 -20.09
C ALA A 886 6.65 -31.07 -20.43
N GLU A 887 5.97 -30.46 -21.41
CA GLU A 887 6.16 -29.05 -21.78
C GLU A 887 5.82 -28.10 -20.63
N ALA A 888 4.69 -28.30 -19.95
CA ALA A 888 4.31 -27.49 -18.79
C ALA A 888 5.34 -27.57 -17.66
N THR A 889 5.94 -28.75 -17.43
CA THR A 889 7.00 -28.90 -16.43
C THR A 889 8.28 -28.17 -16.85
N ILE A 890 8.66 -28.25 -18.13
CA ILE A 890 9.82 -27.50 -18.66
C ILE A 890 9.58 -25.99 -18.52
N ALA A 891 8.39 -25.52 -18.87
CA ALA A 891 8.01 -24.11 -18.70
C ALA A 891 8.11 -23.67 -17.23
N ARG A 892 7.64 -24.51 -16.28
CA ARG A 892 7.78 -24.24 -14.84
C ARG A 892 9.24 -24.17 -14.40
N ILE A 893 10.09 -25.07 -14.87
CA ILE A 893 11.54 -25.02 -14.59
C ILE A 893 12.15 -23.74 -15.13
N MET A 894 11.87 -23.40 -16.39
CA MET A 894 12.39 -22.19 -17.03
C MET A 894 11.97 -20.95 -16.24
N GLU A 895 10.69 -20.86 -15.85
CA GLU A 895 10.16 -19.78 -15.03
C GLU A 895 10.93 -19.64 -13.71
N MET A 896 11.09 -20.73 -12.96
CA MET A 896 11.83 -20.73 -11.69
C MET A 896 13.29 -20.30 -11.85
N LEU A 897 13.97 -20.81 -12.88
CA LEU A 897 15.37 -20.45 -13.15
C LEU A 897 15.49 -18.99 -13.61
N TRP A 898 14.57 -18.50 -14.45
CA TRP A 898 14.50 -17.09 -14.84
C TRP A 898 14.26 -16.17 -13.66
N GLU A 899 13.37 -16.54 -12.73
CA GLU A 899 13.06 -15.74 -11.55
C GLU A 899 14.30 -15.59 -10.64
N ARG A 900 15.08 -16.68 -10.48
CA ARG A 900 16.18 -16.73 -9.50
C ARG A 900 17.53 -16.33 -10.07
N PHE A 901 17.83 -16.67 -11.32
CA PHE A 901 19.18 -16.60 -11.87
C PHE A 901 19.33 -15.71 -13.11
N ASN A 902 18.37 -14.87 -13.48
CA ASN A 902 18.56 -13.98 -14.63
C ASN A 902 19.66 -12.91 -14.41
N GLY A 903 20.08 -12.66 -13.16
CA GLY A 903 21.08 -11.64 -12.82
C GLY A 903 20.62 -10.20 -13.06
N GLU A 904 19.31 -9.98 -13.23
CA GLU A 904 18.75 -8.65 -13.50
C GLU A 904 18.07 -8.05 -12.27
N GLY A 905 18.32 -6.77 -12.02
CA GLY A 905 17.67 -6.07 -10.92
C GLY A 905 18.21 -4.66 -10.79
N ILE A 906 17.64 -3.92 -9.85
CA ILE A 906 18.00 -2.55 -9.56
C ILE A 906 17.99 -2.40 -8.04
N HIS A 907 19.10 -1.94 -7.47
CA HIS A 907 19.20 -1.62 -6.05
C HIS A 907 19.06 -0.11 -5.85
N LEU A 908 18.22 0.31 -4.90
CA LEU A 908 17.91 1.73 -4.65
C LEU A 908 18.33 2.14 -3.22
N VAL A 909 19.25 3.09 -3.12
CA VAL A 909 19.73 3.65 -1.85
C VAL A 909 19.21 5.06 -1.67
N GLU A 910 18.39 5.28 -0.64
CA GLU A 910 17.91 6.61 -0.27
C GLU A 910 18.92 7.28 0.66
N HIS A 911 19.47 8.42 0.25
CA HIS A 911 20.54 9.04 1.03
C HIS A 911 20.03 9.58 2.37
N ILE A 912 18.77 9.99 2.49
CA ILE A 912 18.21 10.49 3.76
C ILE A 912 18.33 9.48 4.92
N LEU A 913 18.38 8.18 4.59
CA LEU A 913 18.53 7.09 5.56
C LEU A 913 19.99 6.87 5.98
N LEU A 914 20.96 7.37 5.20
CA LEU A 914 22.40 7.36 5.52
C LEU A 914 22.81 8.54 6.41
N ARG A 915 21.86 9.41 6.80
CA ARG A 915 22.16 10.57 7.62
C ARG A 915 22.76 10.16 8.96
N PRO A 916 23.73 10.93 9.49
CA PRO A 916 24.31 10.63 10.79
C PRO A 916 23.27 10.80 11.90
N ARG A 917 23.09 9.76 12.75
CA ARG A 917 22.23 9.82 13.95
C ARG A 917 22.99 10.30 15.19
N THR A 918 24.32 10.20 15.17
CA THR A 918 25.24 10.69 16.21
C THR A 918 26.47 11.32 15.56
N ARG A 919 27.33 11.98 16.35
CA ARG A 919 28.57 12.61 15.85
C ARG A 919 29.68 11.62 15.46
N ASN A 920 29.48 10.32 15.67
CA ASN A 920 30.50 9.30 15.41
C ASN A 920 30.42 8.72 14.00
N TYR A 921 29.36 9.02 13.26
CA TYR A 921 29.10 8.48 11.92
C TYR A 921 30.03 9.09 10.88
N THR A 922 30.42 8.29 9.90
CA THR A 922 31.08 8.75 8.67
C THR A 922 30.09 9.55 7.81
N LEU A 923 30.56 10.67 7.27
CA LEU A 923 29.72 11.57 6.47
C LEU A 923 29.81 11.24 4.98
N LEU A 924 28.65 11.12 4.33
CA LEU A 924 28.55 11.12 2.88
C LEU A 924 29.01 12.48 2.35
N GLN A 925 29.90 12.50 1.37
CA GLN A 925 30.54 13.73 0.90
C GLN A 925 29.72 14.46 -0.18
N PRO A 926 29.80 15.80 -0.24
CA PRO A 926 29.27 16.59 -1.36
C PRO A 926 29.82 16.11 -2.71
N PHE A 927 29.03 16.24 -3.77
CA PHE A 927 29.42 15.73 -5.08
C PHE A 927 28.96 16.57 -6.27
N LEU A 928 29.58 16.34 -7.43
CA LEU A 928 29.32 17.08 -8.65
C LEU A 928 28.12 16.48 -9.39
N CYS A 929 27.19 17.34 -9.80
CA CYS A 929 26.18 17.04 -10.78
C CYS A 929 26.72 17.41 -12.17
N ASP A 930 26.95 16.41 -13.02
CA ASP A 930 27.10 16.63 -14.45
C ASP A 930 25.70 16.79 -15.04
N ALA A 931 25.28 18.04 -15.27
CA ALA A 931 24.04 18.29 -15.99
C ALA A 931 24.28 17.92 -17.45
N GLU A 932 23.44 17.03 -18.00
CA GLU A 932 23.44 16.68 -19.41
C GLU A 932 23.63 17.95 -20.26
N GLN A 933 24.72 17.96 -21.05
CA GLN A 933 25.25 19.09 -21.83
C GLN A 933 26.20 20.07 -21.10
N ARG A 934 27.37 19.58 -20.63
CA ARG A 934 28.73 20.18 -20.77
C ARG A 934 28.94 21.70 -20.53
N ARG A 935 28.03 22.45 -19.88
CA ARG A 935 28.20 23.91 -19.73
C ARG A 935 28.17 24.46 -18.31
N LYS A 936 27.59 23.76 -17.30
CA LYS A 936 27.72 24.14 -15.88
C LYS A 936 27.60 22.93 -14.94
N VAL A 937 28.74 22.39 -14.51
CA VAL A 937 28.80 21.46 -13.37
C VAL A 937 28.31 22.19 -12.11
N ARG A 938 27.33 21.63 -11.39
CA ARG A 938 26.84 22.20 -10.12
C ARG A 938 27.18 21.25 -8.97
N MET A 939 27.74 21.80 -7.89
CA MET A 939 28.03 21.02 -6.69
C MET A 939 26.76 20.85 -5.83
N ILE A 940 26.46 19.61 -5.44
CA ILE A 940 25.43 19.30 -4.45
C ILE A 940 26.07 19.35 -3.06
N LYS A 941 25.78 20.43 -2.31
CA LYS A 941 26.32 20.68 -0.97
C LYS A 941 25.72 19.80 0.11
N ASP A 942 24.46 19.44 -0.04
CA ASP A 942 23.71 18.57 0.85
C ASP A 942 23.45 17.24 0.13
N PRO A 943 24.21 16.18 0.45
CA PRO A 943 24.12 14.91 -0.25
C PRO A 943 22.97 14.04 0.27
N TYR A 944 22.18 14.48 1.25
CA TYR A 944 21.10 13.70 1.88
C TYR A 944 19.71 14.10 1.37
N SER A 945 19.45 15.41 1.23
CA SER A 945 18.14 15.95 0.83
C SER A 945 17.71 15.50 -0.56
N PHE A 946 16.65 14.67 -0.63
CA PHE A 946 16.04 14.29 -1.91
C PHE A 946 17.06 13.72 -2.92
N VAL A 947 18.00 12.91 -2.44
CA VAL A 947 18.98 12.21 -3.28
C VAL A 947 18.81 10.71 -3.13
N MET A 948 18.85 9.99 -4.25
CA MET A 948 18.99 8.54 -4.25
C MET A 948 20.01 8.05 -5.28
N THR A 949 20.61 6.91 -4.97
CA THR A 949 21.53 6.19 -5.86
C THR A 949 20.91 4.87 -6.28
N LEU A 950 20.83 4.63 -7.57
CA LEU A 950 20.45 3.37 -8.17
C LEU A 950 21.71 2.63 -8.65
N VAL A 951 21.85 1.37 -8.27
CA VAL A 951 22.96 0.50 -8.66
C VAL A 951 22.39 -0.68 -9.45
N LEU A 952 22.92 -0.86 -10.66
CA LEU A 952 22.51 -1.89 -11.60
C LEU A 952 23.71 -2.78 -11.97
N PRO A 953 23.48 -4.06 -12.30
CA PRO A 953 24.52 -4.93 -12.83
C PRO A 953 24.92 -4.48 -14.24
N SER A 954 26.22 -4.34 -14.49
CA SER A 954 26.73 -4.04 -15.83
C SER A 954 26.65 -5.26 -16.78
N SER A 955 26.40 -6.45 -16.25
CA SER A 955 26.55 -7.74 -16.96
C SER A 955 27.97 -7.96 -17.50
N TYR A 956 28.96 -7.39 -16.81
CA TYR A 956 30.38 -7.74 -16.96
C TYR A 956 30.94 -8.22 -15.62
N GLU A 957 31.96 -9.06 -15.70
CA GLU A 957 32.74 -9.54 -14.56
C GLU A 957 34.24 -9.38 -14.82
N ARG A 958 35.02 -9.18 -13.76
CA ARG A 958 36.49 -9.08 -13.83
C ARG A 958 37.11 -9.48 -12.49
N ASP A 959 38.38 -9.83 -12.53
CA ASP A 959 39.18 -10.00 -11.32
C ASP A 959 39.73 -8.62 -10.90
N PHE A 960 39.20 -8.04 -9.83
CA PHE A 960 39.67 -6.72 -9.38
C PHE A 960 41.05 -6.78 -8.68
N SER A 961 41.52 -7.98 -8.29
CA SER A 961 42.85 -8.17 -7.71
C SER A 961 43.96 -8.14 -8.76
N ASP A 962 43.62 -8.45 -10.01
CA ASP A 962 44.49 -8.30 -11.16
C ASP A 962 44.13 -7.05 -11.97
N THR A 963 44.92 -5.99 -11.82
CA THR A 963 44.75 -4.72 -12.57
C THR A 963 44.84 -4.88 -14.10
N THR A 964 45.30 -6.02 -14.60
CA THR A 964 45.36 -6.34 -16.04
C THR A 964 44.17 -7.17 -16.53
N SER A 965 43.31 -7.63 -15.62
CA SER A 965 42.13 -8.43 -15.94
C SER A 965 41.10 -7.61 -16.74
N PRO A 966 40.78 -8.00 -17.98
CA PRO A 966 39.77 -7.30 -18.77
C PRO A 966 38.37 -7.61 -18.25
N ALA A 967 37.44 -6.66 -18.39
CA ALA A 967 36.03 -6.92 -18.16
C ALA A 967 35.50 -7.93 -19.21
N GLN A 968 35.00 -9.06 -18.73
CA GLN A 968 34.43 -10.13 -19.54
C GLN A 968 32.90 -10.12 -19.41
N PRO A 969 32.16 -10.35 -20.51
CA PRO A 969 30.71 -10.36 -20.44
C PRO A 969 30.22 -11.55 -19.62
N THR A 970 29.26 -11.32 -18.74
CA THR A 970 28.52 -12.42 -18.12
C THR A 970 27.59 -13.05 -19.16
N GLU A 971 27.43 -14.36 -19.10
CA GLU A 971 26.47 -15.07 -19.96
C GLU A 971 25.01 -14.78 -19.60
N CYS A 972 24.77 -14.28 -18.38
CA CYS A 972 23.44 -13.87 -17.92
C CYS A 972 23.06 -12.47 -18.43
N SER A 973 21.84 -12.37 -18.95
CA SER A 973 21.16 -11.15 -19.43
C SER A 973 21.92 -10.26 -20.40
N PRO A 974 22.13 -10.72 -21.65
CA PRO A 974 22.83 -9.97 -22.71
C PRO A 974 22.27 -8.56 -22.96
N ARG A 975 20.97 -8.34 -22.74
CA ARG A 975 20.33 -7.03 -22.96
C ARG A 975 20.89 -5.92 -22.06
N LEU A 976 21.35 -6.23 -20.84
CA LEU A 976 21.95 -5.23 -19.95
C LEU A 976 23.31 -4.71 -20.43
N ARG A 977 23.94 -5.39 -21.40
CA ARG A 977 25.15 -4.90 -22.09
C ARG A 977 24.84 -3.98 -23.27
N ASP A 978 23.63 -4.06 -23.82
CA ASP A 978 23.21 -3.22 -24.94
C ASP A 978 23.06 -1.77 -24.51
N LEU A 979 23.79 -0.87 -25.17
CA LEU A 979 23.79 0.56 -24.81
C LEU A 979 22.42 1.20 -25.03
N ALA A 980 21.66 0.78 -26.04
CA ALA A 980 20.32 1.30 -26.28
C ALA A 980 19.35 0.87 -25.18
N TYR A 981 19.44 -0.38 -24.71
CA TYR A 981 18.68 -0.82 -23.54
C TYR A 981 19.03 -0.03 -22.27
N ARG A 982 20.32 0.21 -22.00
CA ARG A 982 20.74 1.03 -20.85
C ARG A 982 20.16 2.44 -20.92
N GLN A 983 20.15 3.05 -22.10
CA GLN A 983 19.52 4.35 -22.32
C GLN A 983 18.02 4.29 -22.01
N VAL A 984 17.30 3.27 -22.47
CA VAL A 984 15.88 3.06 -22.13
C VAL A 984 15.69 2.96 -20.62
N VAL A 985 16.49 2.15 -19.93
CA VAL A 985 16.39 1.97 -18.48
C VAL A 985 16.65 3.29 -17.75
N GLU A 986 17.70 4.02 -18.11
CA GLU A 986 18.03 5.31 -17.50
C GLU A 986 16.98 6.39 -17.79
N THR A 987 16.43 6.43 -19.01
CA THR A 987 15.33 7.33 -19.37
C THR A 987 14.10 7.04 -18.53
N VAL A 988 13.66 5.78 -18.45
CA VAL A 988 12.50 5.39 -17.64
C VAL A 988 12.73 5.69 -16.15
N ILE A 989 13.92 5.41 -15.62
CA ILE A 989 14.31 5.80 -14.25
C ILE A 989 14.13 7.31 -14.03
N ARG A 990 14.54 8.15 -14.99
CA ARG A 990 14.44 9.61 -14.86
C ARG A 990 13.02 10.14 -15.02
N GLU A 991 12.25 9.57 -15.95
CA GLU A 991 10.86 9.98 -16.21
C GLU A 991 9.91 9.59 -15.08
N GLU A 992 10.12 8.43 -14.46
CA GLU A 992 9.24 7.92 -13.41
C GLU A 992 9.60 8.47 -12.01
N ALA A 993 10.77 9.10 -11.86
CA ALA A 993 11.20 9.63 -10.58
C ALA A 993 10.48 10.95 -10.25
N PRO A 994 10.17 11.21 -8.97
CA PRO A 994 9.67 12.53 -8.56
C PRO A 994 10.64 13.64 -8.95
N ALA A 995 10.13 14.70 -9.59
CA ALA A 995 10.94 15.77 -10.18
C ALA A 995 11.89 16.51 -9.21
N HIS A 996 11.62 16.45 -7.90
CA HIS A 996 12.46 17.07 -6.86
C HIS A 996 13.57 16.15 -6.35
N ILE A 997 13.58 14.87 -6.74
CA ILE A 997 14.59 13.88 -6.34
C ILE A 997 15.72 13.83 -7.37
N PHE A 998 16.95 14.00 -6.88
CA PHE A 998 18.16 13.83 -7.68
C PHE A 998 18.57 12.37 -7.75
N LEU A 999 18.84 11.88 -8.97
CA LEU A 999 19.17 10.49 -9.25
C LEU A 999 20.63 10.33 -9.65
N ARG A 1000 21.29 9.35 -9.03
CA ARG A 1000 22.57 8.81 -9.49
C ARG A 1000 22.35 7.38 -9.97
N VAL A 1001 22.87 7.04 -11.14
CA VAL A 1001 22.74 5.69 -11.71
C VAL A 1001 24.14 5.15 -11.96
N PHE A 1002 24.45 3.97 -11.41
CA PHE A 1002 25.72 3.28 -11.59
C PHE A 1002 25.49 1.88 -12.12
N TRP A 1003 26.32 1.50 -13.09
CA TRP A 1003 26.40 0.14 -13.62
C TRP A 1003 27.71 -0.47 -13.12
N LEU A 1004 27.64 -1.49 -12.26
CA LEU A 1004 28.82 -2.09 -11.62
C LEU A 1004 29.14 -3.48 -12.18
N ASP A 1005 30.43 -3.73 -12.33
CA ASP A 1005 30.96 -5.05 -12.71
C ASP A 1005 30.99 -5.98 -11.49
N ARG A 1006 30.82 -7.27 -11.74
CA ARG A 1006 30.99 -8.32 -10.74
C ARG A 1006 32.49 -8.59 -10.52
N ASP A 1007 32.90 -8.78 -9.27
CA ASP A 1007 34.24 -9.29 -8.96
C ASP A 1007 34.27 -10.83 -8.93
N THR A 1008 35.27 -11.42 -9.55
CA THR A 1008 35.50 -12.88 -9.58
C THR A 1008 36.65 -13.33 -8.67
N SER A 1009 37.40 -12.39 -8.09
CA SER A 1009 38.59 -12.70 -7.27
C SER A 1009 38.28 -13.40 -5.95
N GLY A 1010 37.05 -13.22 -5.44
CA GLY A 1010 36.65 -13.68 -4.11
C GLY A 1010 37.29 -12.90 -2.96
N SER A 1011 37.99 -11.79 -3.25
CA SER A 1011 38.61 -10.91 -2.27
C SER A 1011 37.61 -9.95 -1.65
N ASP A 1012 37.74 -9.71 -0.34
CA ASP A 1012 37.00 -8.69 0.40
C ASP A 1012 37.77 -7.33 0.45
N ASP A 1013 38.65 -7.05 -0.53
CA ASP A 1013 39.47 -5.83 -0.54
C ASP A 1013 38.60 -4.56 -0.56
N PRO A 1014 38.80 -3.64 0.41
CA PRO A 1014 38.00 -2.44 0.52
C PRO A 1014 38.17 -1.42 -0.62
N ALA A 1015 39.13 -1.62 -1.54
CA ALA A 1015 39.30 -0.81 -2.74
C ALA A 1015 38.45 -1.30 -3.94
N PHE A 1016 37.89 -2.51 -3.89
CA PHE A 1016 37.17 -3.08 -5.02
C PHE A 1016 35.74 -2.54 -5.09
N LEU A 1017 35.43 -1.79 -6.15
CA LEU A 1017 34.11 -1.18 -6.40
C LEU A 1017 33.24 -2.09 -7.24
N SER A 1018 32.96 -3.29 -6.71
CA SER A 1018 32.23 -4.35 -7.39
C SER A 1018 30.77 -4.46 -6.93
N LEU A 1019 29.93 -5.08 -7.77
CA LEU A 1019 28.51 -5.30 -7.48
C LEU A 1019 28.29 -6.20 -6.25
N ASN A 1020 28.99 -7.34 -6.17
CA ASN A 1020 28.87 -8.29 -5.07
C ASN A 1020 29.26 -7.68 -3.70
N ARG A 1021 30.26 -6.79 -3.67
CA ARG A 1021 30.61 -6.07 -2.45
C ARG A 1021 29.56 -5.03 -2.08
N PHE A 1022 29.03 -4.29 -3.05
CA PHE A 1022 27.91 -3.39 -2.81
C PHE A 1022 26.71 -4.14 -2.22
N GLU A 1023 26.33 -5.29 -2.79
CA GLU A 1023 25.19 -6.09 -2.32
C GLU A 1023 25.35 -6.55 -0.87
N LYS A 1024 26.56 -6.99 -0.49
CA LYS A 1024 26.91 -7.37 0.89
C LYS A 1024 26.71 -6.19 1.86
N LEU A 1025 27.36 -5.06 1.57
CA LEU A 1025 27.29 -3.86 2.43
C LEU A 1025 25.86 -3.29 2.51
N TYR A 1026 25.15 -3.28 1.39
CA TYR A 1026 23.78 -2.77 1.32
C TYR A 1026 22.81 -3.67 2.10
N ARG A 1027 22.98 -4.99 2.04
CA ARG A 1027 22.19 -5.94 2.82
C ARG A 1027 22.42 -5.76 4.32
N GLU A 1028 23.67 -5.77 4.77
CA GLU A 1028 24.04 -5.60 6.19
C GLU A 1028 23.46 -4.28 6.74
N TRP A 1029 23.62 -3.18 6.00
CA TRP A 1029 23.04 -1.88 6.37
C TRP A 1029 21.52 -1.90 6.49
N LEU A 1030 20.81 -2.57 5.58
CA LEU A 1030 19.36 -2.68 5.63
C LEU A 1030 18.87 -3.52 6.82
N GLU A 1031 19.58 -4.59 7.16
CA GLU A 1031 19.26 -5.46 8.31
C GLU A 1031 19.41 -4.70 9.64
N ASP A 1032 20.37 -3.77 9.71
CA ASP A 1032 20.62 -2.93 10.90
C ASP A 1032 19.82 -1.62 10.95
N LEU A 1033 19.15 -1.21 9.87
CA LEU A 1033 18.59 0.15 9.72
C LEU A 1033 17.57 0.55 10.81
N ASP A 1034 16.78 -0.42 11.27
CA ASP A 1034 15.76 -0.25 12.32
C ASP A 1034 16.31 -0.49 13.74
N GLN A 1035 17.61 -0.80 13.87
CA GLN A 1035 18.28 -1.00 15.16
C GLN A 1035 18.77 0.32 15.76
N ASP A 1036 19.23 0.25 17.01
CA ASP A 1036 19.85 1.38 17.71
C ASP A 1036 21.09 1.91 16.96
N SER A 1037 21.35 3.20 17.13
CA SER A 1037 22.45 3.90 16.43
C SER A 1037 23.83 3.27 16.63
N ALA A 1038 24.06 2.53 17.73
CA ALA A 1038 25.31 1.84 17.99
C ALA A 1038 25.50 0.57 17.13
N VAL A 1039 24.40 -0.13 16.80
CA VAL A 1039 24.40 -1.33 15.94
C VAL A 1039 24.45 -0.91 14.47
N LEU A 1040 23.71 0.13 14.09
CA LEU A 1040 23.67 0.64 12.72
C LEU A 1040 24.97 1.31 12.26
N GLN A 1041 25.74 1.91 13.17
CA GLN A 1041 26.86 2.75 12.79
C GLN A 1041 27.90 2.05 11.89
N PRO A 1042 28.41 0.83 12.23
CA PRO A 1042 29.46 0.20 11.43
C PRO A 1042 29.01 -0.13 9.99
N SER A 1043 27.80 -0.68 9.82
CA SER A 1043 27.26 -1.03 8.50
C SER A 1043 26.90 0.23 7.69
N ASN A 1044 26.40 1.29 8.34
CA ASN A 1044 26.19 2.58 7.71
C ASN A 1044 27.50 3.23 7.23
N ASP A 1045 28.54 3.25 8.08
CA ASP A 1045 29.83 3.85 7.74
C ASP A 1045 30.50 3.11 6.57
N ALA A 1046 30.47 1.77 6.57
CA ALA A 1046 31.00 0.96 5.47
C ALA A 1046 30.30 1.22 4.13
N LEU A 1047 28.97 1.34 4.12
CA LEU A 1047 28.21 1.67 2.91
C LEU A 1047 28.48 3.11 2.44
N VAL A 1048 28.55 4.07 3.36
CA VAL A 1048 28.89 5.47 3.06
C VAL A 1048 30.29 5.58 2.46
N GLU A 1049 31.28 4.86 2.99
CA GLU A 1049 32.64 4.80 2.45
C GLU A 1049 32.64 4.25 1.01
N PHE A 1050 31.92 3.17 0.75
CA PHE A 1050 31.77 2.63 -0.60
C PHE A 1050 31.15 3.65 -1.56
N LEU A 1051 30.06 4.32 -1.16
CA LEU A 1051 29.41 5.35 -1.99
C LEU A 1051 30.28 6.58 -2.21
N ASN A 1052 31.12 6.95 -1.24
CA ASN A 1052 32.11 8.02 -1.34
C ASN A 1052 33.24 7.68 -2.32
N GLN A 1053 33.57 6.40 -2.51
CA GLN A 1053 34.55 5.95 -3.50
C GLN A 1053 33.94 5.86 -4.91
N LEU A 1054 32.64 5.52 -5.03
CA LEU A 1054 31.90 5.57 -6.30
C LEU A 1054 31.65 6.99 -6.80
N LEU A 1055 31.59 7.95 -5.89
CA LEU A 1055 31.63 9.34 -6.26
C LEU A 1055 32.90 9.59 -7.07
N PRO A 1056 32.85 10.32 -8.19
CA PRO A 1056 34.05 10.89 -8.74
C PRO A 1056 34.58 11.84 -7.68
N VAL A 1057 35.45 11.33 -6.81
CA VAL A 1057 36.41 12.17 -6.11
C VAL A 1057 37.02 13.00 -7.23
N PRO A 1058 37.02 14.35 -7.16
CA PRO A 1058 37.77 15.13 -8.11
C PRO A 1058 39.21 14.58 -8.09
N ARG A 1059 39.54 13.73 -9.07
CA ARG A 1059 40.85 13.12 -9.17
C ARG A 1059 41.78 14.31 -9.29
N ARG A 1060 42.68 14.47 -8.32
CA ARG A 1060 43.82 15.37 -8.46
C ARG A 1060 44.42 15.08 -9.85
N PRO A 1061 44.44 16.03 -10.80
CA PRO A 1061 45.26 15.83 -11.98
C PRO A 1061 46.69 15.66 -11.48
N ALA A 1062 47.32 14.57 -11.91
CA ALA A 1062 48.71 14.24 -11.60
C ALA A 1062 49.68 15.29 -12.15
#